data_AF-A0A963D6W6-F1
#
_entry.id   AF-A0A963D6W6-F1
#
_cell.length_a   1.000
_cell.length_b   1.000
_cell.length_c   1.000
_cell.angle_alpha   90.00
_cell.angle_beta   90.00
_cell.angle_gamma   90.00
#
_symmetry.space_group_name_H-M   'P 1'
#
loop_
_entity.id
_entity.type
_entity.pdbx_description
1 polymer ?
#
loop_
_entity_poly.entity_id
_entity_poly.type
_entity_poly.pdbx_seq_one_letter_code
_entity_poly.pdbx_strand_id
1 'polypeptide(L)'
;MSVAARTIDVIVPVYRGLDHTRACIEAVRSSRRDARCHLVVIDDASPEAEVAAYVDALVDEDDVTVLRNPTNRGFVATVNRGMALHPIRDVVLLNSDTRVAGDWLARLERCAYSRPRVATVTPFSNSATVCSYPFDGWHGGVPGELGLEALDALFAQVLSGEAAELPTAVGFCMYIRRDALRETGPFDEERFGRGYGEENDFCLRGSALGWQHLLAADVFVFHEGGVSFGEERTALQREAHERLLARHPDYLDRVAAFMARDPLAGFRGRIDRARSALGAREEACVLRERGRLAKDFTWPAATLSPPDPRPVQLHVAHGWGGGISRWIDDFHAADSEHRNLVLQSVSHRNAAGFRLELREPGRRQPLASRDLSLPIRACSFDHPEYRAFLDQVIAFCGARRLIVSSLIGHSLDVLDTGLPSALVLHDMFPFCPALFGHFRRDCRQCTEADLEACLGTNPSNVFWHNTTALDWLQLRQRLAGRIRMGALALVSPSRSMVERWHALMPEITADNTSIVPHGIDLASLGPPLPTSASDGRLRLVVPGRLAPHKGLDLLAEALPGLMANAQLLLLGAGDFGRCFAGLEGVQVVPDYDADALGDHLRTFAPDAALLLSPVPESFSYTLSEMQALAIPVIATRGGAFSERVADGRTGFLVDADVSSLLAALAKIDKPRLRAMRTTLARITPIDRRDSVAAVNALLAAGDEPAACDPLPLMADALTDLRLRHDLGARARIRLEAAVHHERGSRALCEARSVAPSAAARPVTRHPRIAELRGDRTQIRARIHYWLGIPDAMRVVLHPGDPDDPEAAQRLLAATRRFVTARNEIAVVVTRSDGFGAVWQALARERERLTTTRRLFFVPKAPEDASWLLACEVLLASTATMADRFADAASEAGILTCHVDRQDGDTITDCIRQLERLPAPPAGLNL
;
A
#
# COMPACT_ATOMS: atom_id res chain seq x y z
N MET A 1 -43.88 11.64 10.62
CA MET A 1 -44.95 11.09 9.75
C MET A 1 -44.30 10.05 8.85
N SER A 2 -44.80 8.82 8.87
CA SER A 2 -44.37 7.75 7.97
C SER A 2 -44.64 8.20 6.52
N VAL A 3 -43.58 8.36 5.73
CA VAL A 3 -43.70 8.68 4.30
C VAL A 3 -44.16 7.39 3.63
N ALA A 4 -45.44 7.34 3.22
CA ALA A 4 -45.90 6.32 2.29
C ALA A 4 -44.94 6.30 1.08
N ALA A 5 -44.45 5.12 0.71
CA ALA A 5 -43.49 4.92 -0.36
C ALA A 5 -43.94 5.68 -1.62
N ARG A 6 -43.17 6.67 -2.06
CA ARG A 6 -43.50 7.49 -3.24
C ARG A 6 -43.20 6.71 -4.51
N THR A 7 -44.16 6.64 -5.42
CA THR A 7 -43.93 6.14 -6.78
C THR A 7 -43.04 7.12 -7.56
N ILE A 8 -42.07 6.59 -8.30
CA ILE A 8 -41.10 7.30 -9.12
C ILE A 8 -41.30 6.88 -10.57
N ASP A 9 -41.44 7.85 -11.47
CA ASP A 9 -41.59 7.56 -12.90
C ASP A 9 -40.21 7.41 -13.56
N VAL A 10 -39.88 6.22 -14.04
CA VAL A 10 -38.68 5.95 -14.84
C VAL A 10 -39.04 6.15 -16.31
N ILE A 11 -38.60 7.26 -16.89
CA ILE A 11 -38.94 7.68 -18.25
C ILE A 11 -37.86 7.20 -19.20
N VAL A 12 -38.24 6.33 -20.14
CA VAL A 12 -37.38 5.78 -21.17
C VAL A 12 -37.83 6.30 -22.54
N PRO A 13 -37.19 7.35 -23.09
CA PRO A 13 -37.44 7.80 -24.46
C PRO A 13 -36.81 6.80 -25.44
N VAL A 14 -37.59 6.39 -26.44
CA VAL A 14 -37.20 5.38 -27.44
C VAL A 14 -37.22 6.02 -28.82
N TYR A 15 -36.10 5.93 -29.53
CA TYR A 15 -36.01 6.25 -30.95
C TYR A 15 -34.97 5.33 -31.59
N ARG A 16 -35.45 4.33 -32.35
CA ARG A 16 -34.65 3.22 -32.91
C ARG A 16 -34.04 2.29 -31.85
N GLY A 17 -33.36 1.24 -32.29
CA GLY A 17 -32.55 0.37 -31.44
C GLY A 17 -33.36 -0.60 -30.58
N LEU A 18 -33.97 -1.60 -31.21
CA LEU A 18 -34.80 -2.62 -30.53
C LEU A 18 -34.03 -3.38 -29.44
N ASP A 19 -32.84 -3.90 -29.77
CA ASP A 19 -32.07 -4.73 -28.84
C ASP A 19 -31.65 -3.96 -27.58
N HIS A 20 -31.20 -2.71 -27.76
CA HIS A 20 -30.85 -1.82 -26.66
C HIS A 20 -32.08 -1.51 -25.79
N THR A 21 -33.18 -1.09 -26.43
CA THR A 21 -34.43 -0.75 -25.74
C THR A 21 -34.94 -1.93 -24.93
N ARG A 22 -34.94 -3.13 -25.52
CA ARG A 22 -35.33 -4.36 -24.83
C ARG A 22 -34.43 -4.66 -23.64
N ALA A 23 -33.11 -4.59 -23.82
CA ALA A 23 -32.15 -4.84 -22.75
C ALA A 23 -32.29 -3.84 -21.59
N CYS A 24 -32.58 -2.56 -21.88
CA CYS A 24 -32.84 -1.53 -20.87
C CYS A 24 -34.10 -1.85 -20.06
N ILE A 25 -35.22 -2.13 -20.74
CA ILE A 25 -36.49 -2.45 -20.08
C ILE A 25 -36.38 -3.74 -19.25
N GLU A 26 -35.70 -4.76 -19.77
CA GLU A 26 -35.42 -6.00 -19.03
C GLU A 26 -34.51 -5.77 -17.81
N ALA A 27 -33.51 -4.88 -17.93
CA ALA A 27 -32.64 -4.50 -16.81
C ALA A 27 -33.44 -3.79 -15.70
N VAL A 28 -34.32 -2.84 -16.06
CA VAL A 28 -35.21 -2.18 -15.10
C VAL A 28 -36.12 -3.20 -14.41
N ARG A 29 -36.74 -4.11 -15.16
CA ARG A 29 -37.62 -5.17 -14.61
C ARG A 29 -36.89 -6.14 -13.67
N SER A 30 -35.67 -6.53 -14.02
CA SER A 30 -34.88 -7.52 -13.26
C SER A 30 -34.19 -6.92 -12.03
N SER A 31 -33.93 -5.61 -12.02
CA SER A 31 -33.43 -4.87 -10.86
C SER A 31 -34.49 -4.82 -9.74
N ARG A 32 -34.59 -5.93 -8.98
CA ARG A 32 -35.46 -6.21 -7.82
C ARG A 32 -36.74 -5.34 -7.79
N ARG A 33 -37.82 -5.75 -8.48
CA ARG A 33 -39.20 -5.18 -8.45
C ARG A 33 -39.43 -4.18 -7.31
N ASP A 34 -38.92 -2.96 -7.47
CA ASP A 34 -39.12 -1.91 -6.49
C ASP A 34 -40.57 -1.48 -6.70
N ALA A 35 -41.43 -1.71 -5.72
CA ALA A 35 -42.85 -1.36 -5.83
C ALA A 35 -43.10 0.14 -6.07
N ARG A 36 -42.06 0.97 -5.98
CA ARG A 36 -42.08 2.39 -6.30
C ARG A 36 -41.76 2.71 -7.76
N CYS A 37 -41.18 1.79 -8.53
CA CYS A 37 -40.83 2.03 -9.92
C CYS A 37 -42.09 1.97 -10.81
N HIS A 38 -42.38 3.06 -11.52
CA HIS A 38 -43.39 3.11 -12.58
C HIS A 38 -42.71 3.41 -13.91
N LEU A 39 -42.75 2.47 -14.85
CA LEU A 39 -42.02 2.62 -16.12
C LEU A 39 -42.85 3.43 -17.13
N VAL A 40 -42.29 4.50 -17.69
CA VAL A 40 -42.92 5.31 -18.73
C VAL A 40 -42.09 5.21 -20.00
N VAL A 41 -42.53 4.41 -20.97
CA VAL A 41 -41.85 4.20 -22.26
C VAL A 41 -42.47 5.14 -23.29
N ILE A 42 -41.65 5.97 -23.93
CA ILE A 42 -42.13 6.95 -24.91
C ILE A 42 -41.44 6.74 -26.24
N ASP A 43 -42.16 6.17 -27.21
CA ASP A 43 -41.66 6.04 -28.58
C ASP A 43 -41.79 7.37 -29.34
N ASP A 44 -40.64 7.96 -29.69
CA ASP A 44 -40.52 9.23 -30.40
C ASP A 44 -40.55 9.04 -31.93
N ALA A 45 -41.58 8.33 -32.40
CA ALA A 45 -41.79 7.96 -33.80
C ALA A 45 -40.61 7.18 -34.41
N SER A 46 -40.24 6.06 -33.78
CA SER A 46 -39.23 5.14 -34.33
C SER A 46 -39.62 4.67 -35.74
N PRO A 47 -38.71 4.76 -36.73
CA PRO A 47 -38.99 4.35 -38.10
C PRO A 47 -39.08 2.82 -38.27
N GLU A 48 -38.47 2.05 -37.38
CA GLU A 48 -38.50 0.59 -37.42
C GLU A 48 -39.80 0.04 -36.83
N ALA A 49 -40.57 -0.69 -37.65
CA ALA A 49 -41.84 -1.28 -37.23
C ALA A 49 -41.70 -2.27 -36.06
N GLU A 50 -40.55 -2.92 -35.93
CA GLU A 50 -40.27 -3.86 -34.83
C GLU A 50 -40.09 -3.17 -33.47
N VAL A 51 -39.55 -1.95 -33.43
CA VAL A 51 -39.45 -1.14 -32.21
C VAL A 51 -40.85 -0.72 -31.78
N ALA A 52 -41.64 -0.23 -32.73
CA ALA A 52 -43.04 0.11 -32.52
C ALA A 52 -43.84 -1.10 -32.00
N ALA A 53 -43.73 -2.27 -32.63
CA ALA A 53 -44.44 -3.47 -32.21
C ALA A 53 -44.01 -3.94 -30.81
N TYR A 54 -42.72 -3.85 -30.48
CA TYR A 54 -42.22 -4.18 -29.15
C TYR A 54 -42.78 -3.23 -28.08
N VAL A 55 -42.79 -1.92 -28.35
CA VAL A 55 -43.33 -0.92 -27.41
C VAL A 55 -44.84 -1.10 -27.21
N ASP A 56 -45.62 -1.43 -28.25
CA ASP A 56 -47.06 -1.72 -28.10
C ASP A 56 -47.33 -2.95 -27.24
N ALA A 57 -46.48 -3.97 -27.31
CA ALA A 57 -46.63 -5.17 -26.49
C ALA A 57 -46.45 -4.91 -24.99
N LEU A 58 -45.89 -3.76 -24.59
CA LEU A 58 -45.72 -3.38 -23.19
C LEU A 58 -46.98 -2.76 -22.57
N VAL A 59 -48.01 -2.45 -23.36
CA VAL A 59 -49.24 -1.77 -22.89
C VAL A 59 -50.06 -2.65 -21.94
N ASP A 60 -49.98 -3.97 -22.08
CA ASP A 60 -50.76 -4.93 -21.30
C ASP A 60 -50.20 -5.19 -19.89
N GLU A 61 -49.24 -4.37 -19.43
CA GLU A 61 -48.54 -4.55 -18.15
C GLU A 61 -48.93 -3.48 -17.11
N ASP A 62 -49.30 -3.91 -15.88
CA ASP A 62 -49.88 -3.06 -14.83
C ASP A 62 -48.95 -1.94 -14.30
N ASP A 63 -47.62 -2.06 -14.49
CA ASP A 63 -46.58 -1.13 -14.00
C ASP A 63 -45.89 -0.33 -15.12
N VAL A 64 -46.45 -0.37 -16.34
CA VAL A 64 -45.90 0.32 -17.51
C VAL A 64 -46.93 1.29 -18.12
N THR A 65 -46.47 2.48 -18.49
CA THR A 65 -47.23 3.41 -19.33
C THR A 65 -46.49 3.63 -20.63
N VAL A 66 -47.17 3.37 -21.74
CA VAL A 66 -46.64 3.57 -23.08
C VAL A 66 -47.23 4.82 -23.70
N LEU A 67 -46.37 5.69 -24.24
CA LEU A 67 -46.75 6.88 -24.98
C LEU A 67 -46.09 6.85 -26.37
N ARG A 68 -46.78 7.39 -27.38
CA ARG A 68 -46.25 7.56 -28.74
C ARG A 68 -46.32 9.00 -29.18
N ASN A 69 -45.24 9.54 -29.73
CA ASN A 69 -45.26 10.79 -30.47
C ASN A 69 -45.61 10.50 -31.94
N PRO A 70 -46.48 11.31 -32.57
CA PRO A 70 -46.86 11.11 -33.97
C PRO A 70 -45.73 11.46 -34.97
N THR A 71 -44.76 12.26 -34.54
CA THR A 71 -43.57 12.67 -35.28
C THR A 71 -42.37 12.67 -34.33
N ASN A 72 -41.14 12.55 -34.86
CA ASN A 72 -39.93 12.67 -34.04
C ASN A 72 -39.82 14.11 -33.52
N ARG A 73 -40.03 14.29 -32.22
CA ARG A 73 -39.96 15.58 -31.54
C ARG A 73 -38.60 15.83 -30.88
N GLY A 74 -37.71 14.83 -30.91
CA GLY A 74 -36.41 14.89 -30.27
C GLY A 74 -36.48 14.58 -28.78
N PHE A 75 -35.30 14.49 -28.15
CA PHE A 75 -35.17 14.07 -26.77
C PHE A 75 -35.91 15.00 -25.80
N VAL A 76 -35.70 16.32 -25.92
CA VAL A 76 -36.21 17.33 -24.99
C VAL A 76 -37.73 17.30 -24.88
N ALA A 77 -38.43 17.38 -26.02
CA ALA A 77 -39.89 17.36 -26.06
C ALA A 77 -40.47 16.04 -25.54
N THR A 78 -39.80 14.93 -25.85
CA THR A 78 -40.21 13.58 -25.44
C THR A 78 -40.10 13.39 -23.93
N VAL A 79 -38.97 13.76 -23.32
CA VAL A 79 -38.81 13.65 -21.86
C VAL A 79 -39.67 14.66 -21.12
N ASN A 80 -39.86 15.88 -21.64
CA ASN A 80 -40.79 16.86 -21.07
C ASN A 80 -42.23 16.34 -21.01
N ARG A 81 -42.69 15.64 -22.07
CA ARG A 81 -44.00 14.97 -22.08
C ARG A 81 -44.10 13.91 -20.98
N GLY A 82 -43.07 13.09 -20.80
CA GLY A 82 -43.00 12.11 -19.72
C GLY A 82 -43.02 12.75 -18.33
N MET A 83 -42.21 13.79 -18.13
CA MET A 83 -42.10 14.50 -16.85
C MET A 83 -43.41 15.18 -16.44
N ALA A 84 -44.26 15.56 -17.40
CA ALA A 84 -45.56 16.19 -17.17
C ALA A 84 -46.67 15.19 -16.81
N LEU A 85 -46.48 13.87 -17.05
CA LEU A 85 -47.52 12.86 -16.92
C LEU A 85 -48.09 12.78 -15.50
N HIS A 86 -47.23 12.72 -14.48
CA HIS A 86 -47.63 12.71 -13.08
C HIS A 86 -46.99 13.90 -12.32
N PRO A 87 -47.73 14.98 -12.06
CA PRO A 87 -47.17 16.25 -11.58
C PRO A 87 -46.68 16.24 -10.11
N ILE A 88 -46.83 15.11 -9.41
CA ILE A 88 -46.46 14.96 -8.00
C ILE A 88 -45.35 13.93 -7.75
N ARG A 89 -44.93 13.18 -8.79
CA ARG A 89 -43.96 12.09 -8.66
C ARG A 89 -42.56 12.55 -9.03
N ASP A 90 -41.55 12.09 -8.32
CA ASP A 90 -40.17 12.26 -8.77
C ASP A 90 -39.96 11.47 -10.07
N VAL A 91 -38.95 11.84 -10.85
CA VAL A 91 -38.69 11.22 -12.17
C VAL A 91 -37.25 10.76 -12.29
N VAL A 92 -37.03 9.72 -13.07
CA VAL A 92 -35.70 9.33 -13.56
C VAL A 92 -35.75 9.35 -15.07
N LEU A 93 -34.89 10.16 -15.68
CA LEU A 93 -34.62 10.07 -17.11
C LEU A 93 -33.61 8.96 -17.31
N LEU A 94 -33.94 7.95 -18.12
CA LEU A 94 -33.10 6.79 -18.37
C LEU A 94 -33.02 6.53 -19.88
N ASN A 95 -31.85 6.66 -20.47
CA ASN A 95 -31.67 6.39 -21.89
C ASN A 95 -31.97 4.92 -22.23
N SER A 96 -32.49 4.67 -23.42
CA SER A 96 -32.87 3.33 -23.90
C SER A 96 -31.68 2.39 -24.14
N ASP A 97 -30.45 2.89 -24.12
CA ASP A 97 -29.19 2.12 -24.27
C ASP A 97 -28.42 1.94 -22.95
N THR A 98 -29.15 2.00 -21.83
CA THR A 98 -28.59 1.79 -20.48
C THR A 98 -28.99 0.44 -19.90
N ARG A 99 -28.19 -0.06 -18.96
CA ARG A 99 -28.50 -1.24 -18.16
C ARG A 99 -28.20 -0.95 -16.69
N VAL A 100 -29.21 -1.17 -15.86
CA VAL A 100 -29.20 -0.96 -14.41
C VAL A 100 -29.10 -2.30 -13.67
N ALA A 101 -28.70 -2.27 -12.40
CA ALA A 101 -28.59 -3.46 -11.56
C ALA A 101 -28.94 -3.19 -10.10
N GLY A 102 -29.18 -4.25 -9.33
CA GLY A 102 -29.36 -4.17 -7.88
C GLY A 102 -30.58 -3.34 -7.45
N ASP A 103 -30.41 -2.53 -6.42
CA ASP A 103 -31.40 -1.59 -5.86
C ASP A 103 -31.08 -0.13 -6.27
N TRP A 104 -30.60 0.06 -7.50
CA TRP A 104 -30.14 1.36 -8.04
C TRP A 104 -31.14 2.49 -7.81
N LEU A 105 -32.44 2.27 -8.08
CA LEU A 105 -33.48 3.30 -7.96
C LEU A 105 -33.63 3.77 -6.51
N ALA A 106 -33.61 2.83 -5.56
CA ALA A 106 -33.69 3.13 -4.14
C ALA A 106 -32.46 3.92 -3.67
N ARG A 107 -31.27 3.60 -4.19
CA ARG A 107 -30.03 4.31 -3.86
C ARG A 107 -30.00 5.72 -4.46
N LEU A 108 -30.50 5.92 -5.69
CA LEU A 108 -30.66 7.24 -6.30
C LEU A 108 -31.62 8.12 -5.51
N GLU A 109 -32.80 7.61 -5.15
CA GLU A 109 -33.77 8.33 -4.31
C GLU A 109 -33.16 8.67 -2.94
N ARG A 110 -32.48 7.71 -2.29
CA ARG A 110 -31.80 7.96 -1.01
C ARG A 110 -30.78 9.09 -1.12
N CYS A 111 -30.01 9.14 -2.22
CA CYS A 111 -29.09 10.24 -2.49
C CYS A 111 -29.84 11.56 -2.72
N ALA A 112 -30.95 11.55 -3.48
CA ALA A 112 -31.75 12.74 -3.79
C ALA A 112 -32.39 13.37 -2.53
N TYR A 113 -32.64 12.57 -1.50
CA TYR A 113 -33.16 13.02 -0.21
C TYR A 113 -32.10 13.06 0.91
N SER A 114 -30.81 12.85 0.58
CA SER A 114 -29.71 12.87 1.56
C SER A 114 -29.40 14.27 2.10
N ARG A 115 -29.77 15.32 1.35
CA ARG A 115 -29.55 16.72 1.73
C ARG A 115 -30.79 17.56 1.42
N PRO A 116 -30.97 18.70 2.13
CA PRO A 116 -31.91 19.72 1.69
C PRO A 116 -31.53 20.20 0.28
N ARG A 117 -32.54 20.41 -0.56
CA ARG A 117 -32.40 21.01 -1.90
C ARG A 117 -31.46 20.30 -2.88
N VAL A 118 -31.47 18.96 -2.95
CA VAL A 118 -30.88 18.25 -4.12
C VAL A 118 -31.89 18.27 -5.25
N ALA A 119 -31.54 18.80 -6.42
CA ALA A 119 -32.39 18.77 -7.60
C ALA A 119 -32.22 17.46 -8.36
N THR A 120 -30.96 17.06 -8.59
CA THR A 120 -30.64 15.96 -9.49
C THR A 120 -29.62 15.00 -8.89
N VAL A 121 -29.71 13.73 -9.30
CA VAL A 121 -28.72 12.70 -8.96
C VAL A 121 -28.32 11.91 -10.20
N THR A 122 -27.01 11.74 -10.39
CA THR A 122 -26.40 10.96 -11.48
C THR A 122 -25.56 9.81 -10.89
N PRO A 123 -25.64 8.58 -11.41
CA PRO A 123 -24.77 7.47 -10.99
C PRO A 123 -23.42 7.49 -11.73
N PHE A 124 -22.46 6.68 -11.26
CA PHE A 124 -21.29 6.34 -12.07
C PHE A 124 -21.70 5.51 -13.30
N SER A 125 -20.90 5.58 -14.38
CA SER A 125 -21.08 4.75 -15.56
C SER A 125 -19.76 4.46 -16.28
N ASN A 126 -19.75 3.51 -17.21
CA ASN A 126 -18.65 3.29 -18.14
C ASN A 126 -18.54 4.37 -19.22
N SER A 127 -19.56 5.22 -19.41
CA SER A 127 -19.59 6.22 -20.49
C SER A 127 -20.41 7.44 -20.07
N ALA A 128 -19.90 8.25 -19.13
CA ALA A 128 -20.62 9.39 -18.57
C ALA A 128 -19.73 10.61 -18.29
N THR A 129 -18.76 10.91 -19.16
CA THR A 129 -17.88 12.09 -19.05
C THR A 129 -17.20 12.14 -17.66
N VAL A 130 -17.38 13.24 -16.91
CA VAL A 130 -16.84 13.43 -15.56
C VAL A 130 -17.30 12.36 -14.57
N CYS A 131 -18.43 11.69 -14.81
CA CYS A 131 -18.98 10.60 -14.00
C CYS A 131 -18.53 9.20 -14.50
N SER A 132 -17.53 9.12 -15.39
CA SER A 132 -17.03 7.85 -15.90
C SER A 132 -16.19 7.10 -14.85
N TYR A 133 -16.28 5.77 -14.86
CA TYR A 133 -15.43 4.82 -14.15
C TYR A 133 -14.87 3.80 -15.18
N PRO A 134 -13.56 3.47 -15.16
CA PRO A 134 -12.59 3.68 -14.08
C PRO A 134 -11.94 5.07 -13.99
N PHE A 135 -12.02 5.88 -15.05
CA PHE A 135 -11.51 7.26 -15.06
C PHE A 135 -12.38 8.15 -15.95
N ASP A 136 -12.19 9.47 -15.85
CA ASP A 136 -12.90 10.46 -16.68
C ASP A 136 -12.69 10.16 -18.17
N GLY A 137 -13.76 10.21 -18.96
CA GLY A 137 -13.70 9.92 -20.40
C GLY A 137 -13.48 8.45 -20.77
N TRP A 138 -13.61 7.50 -19.83
CA TRP A 138 -13.75 6.09 -20.20
C TRP A 138 -15.00 5.91 -21.06
N HIS A 139 -14.88 5.04 -22.08
CA HIS A 139 -15.92 4.65 -23.04
C HIS A 139 -15.79 3.16 -23.43
N GLY A 140 -15.28 2.34 -22.52
CA GLY A 140 -15.22 0.88 -22.71
C GLY A 140 -16.50 0.19 -22.25
N GLY A 141 -16.51 -1.14 -22.26
CA GLY A 141 -17.59 -1.94 -21.67
C GLY A 141 -17.66 -1.82 -20.14
N VAL A 142 -18.42 -2.72 -19.51
CA VAL A 142 -18.37 -2.92 -18.04
C VAL A 142 -16.91 -3.21 -17.65
N PRO A 143 -16.30 -2.42 -16.74
CA PRO A 143 -14.92 -2.66 -16.33
C PRO A 143 -14.73 -4.03 -15.65
N GLY A 144 -13.63 -4.70 -15.97
CA GLY A 144 -13.27 -5.98 -15.39
C GLY A 144 -14.02 -7.18 -15.95
N GLU A 145 -13.96 -8.27 -15.20
CA GLU A 145 -14.62 -9.53 -15.55
C GLU A 145 -15.81 -9.82 -14.62
N LEU A 146 -16.11 -8.93 -13.66
CA LEU A 146 -17.18 -9.11 -12.68
C LEU A 146 -18.59 -9.17 -13.29
N GLY A 147 -18.80 -8.47 -14.41
CA GLY A 147 -20.14 -8.19 -14.92
C GLY A 147 -20.82 -7.05 -14.17
N LEU A 148 -21.94 -6.57 -14.73
CA LEU A 148 -22.62 -5.35 -14.27
C LEU A 148 -23.15 -5.49 -12.84
N GLU A 149 -23.81 -6.60 -12.54
CA GLU A 149 -24.49 -6.84 -11.27
C GLU A 149 -23.50 -6.93 -10.10
N ALA A 150 -22.39 -7.64 -10.30
CA ALA A 150 -21.35 -7.76 -9.27
C ALA A 150 -20.54 -6.45 -9.13
N LEU A 151 -20.31 -5.73 -10.23
CA LEU A 151 -19.67 -4.42 -10.16
C LEU A 151 -20.54 -3.43 -9.38
N ASP A 152 -21.83 -3.29 -9.71
CA ASP A 152 -22.74 -2.40 -8.96
C ASP A 152 -22.88 -2.83 -7.48
N ALA A 153 -22.92 -4.13 -7.18
CA ALA A 153 -22.91 -4.61 -5.79
C ALA A 153 -21.62 -4.21 -5.05
N LEU A 154 -20.48 -4.20 -5.74
CA LEU A 154 -19.22 -3.73 -5.19
C LEU A 154 -19.27 -2.22 -4.90
N PHE A 155 -19.86 -1.42 -5.79
CA PHE A 155 -20.11 0.01 -5.54
C PHE A 155 -21.00 0.21 -4.31
N ALA A 156 -22.11 -0.55 -4.21
CA ALA A 156 -23.03 -0.51 -3.08
C ALA A 156 -22.34 -0.81 -1.74
N GLN A 157 -21.44 -1.79 -1.74
CA GLN A 157 -20.70 -2.22 -0.55
C GLN A 157 -19.60 -1.23 -0.19
N VAL A 158 -18.80 -0.80 -1.17
CA VAL A 158 -17.60 -0.02 -0.93
C VAL A 158 -17.94 1.43 -0.64
N LEU A 159 -18.88 2.03 -1.36
CA LEU A 159 -19.18 3.47 -1.33
C LEU A 159 -20.54 3.80 -0.67
N SER A 160 -21.09 2.87 0.11
CA SER A 160 -22.47 2.90 0.61
C SER A 160 -22.94 4.28 1.12
N GLY A 161 -23.93 4.86 0.43
CA GLY A 161 -24.53 6.15 0.79
C GLY A 161 -23.65 7.38 0.58
N GLU A 162 -22.47 7.24 -0.02
CA GLU A 162 -21.59 8.37 -0.33
C GLU A 162 -22.03 9.10 -1.59
N ALA A 163 -21.80 10.41 -1.60
CA ALA A 163 -22.15 11.28 -2.71
C ALA A 163 -21.15 12.43 -2.85
N ALA A 164 -20.97 12.91 -4.07
CA ALA A 164 -20.20 14.11 -4.39
C ALA A 164 -21.06 15.13 -5.11
N GLU A 165 -20.78 16.42 -4.91
CA GLU A 165 -21.46 17.48 -5.64
C GLU A 165 -20.92 17.60 -7.07
N LEU A 166 -21.82 17.73 -8.04
CA LEU A 166 -21.51 17.89 -9.46
C LEU A 166 -21.82 19.32 -9.92
N PRO A 167 -21.07 19.86 -10.90
CA PRO A 167 -21.41 21.15 -11.50
C PRO A 167 -22.76 21.08 -12.24
N THR A 168 -23.01 19.98 -12.95
CA THR A 168 -24.27 19.62 -13.62
C THR A 168 -24.44 18.10 -13.64
N ALA A 169 -25.67 17.62 -13.78
CA ALA A 169 -25.97 16.20 -13.99
C ALA A 169 -25.55 15.73 -15.38
N VAL A 170 -25.44 14.40 -15.56
CA VAL A 170 -25.22 13.78 -16.87
C VAL A 170 -26.50 13.04 -17.29
N GLY A 171 -27.06 13.38 -18.45
CA GLY A 171 -28.43 13.04 -18.85
C GLY A 171 -28.73 11.56 -19.18
N PHE A 172 -27.74 10.66 -19.21
CA PHE A 172 -27.96 9.25 -19.56
C PHE A 172 -28.81 8.50 -18.51
N CYS A 173 -28.64 8.87 -17.24
CA CYS A 173 -29.40 8.39 -16.09
C CYS A 173 -29.43 9.51 -15.06
N MET A 174 -30.59 10.16 -14.92
CA MET A 174 -30.73 11.39 -14.14
C MET A 174 -32.02 11.34 -13.31
N TYR A 175 -31.88 11.19 -12.00
CA TYR A 175 -32.98 11.40 -11.07
C TYR A 175 -33.25 12.89 -10.95
N ILE A 176 -34.52 13.31 -10.95
CA ILE A 176 -34.95 14.70 -10.77
C ILE A 176 -36.06 14.73 -9.73
N ARG A 177 -35.84 15.46 -8.64
CA ARG A 177 -36.88 15.68 -7.63
C ARG A 177 -37.98 16.58 -8.16
N ARG A 178 -39.23 16.26 -7.80
CA ARG A 178 -40.41 16.96 -8.30
C ARG A 178 -40.48 18.41 -7.83
N ASP A 179 -40.08 18.68 -6.60
CA ASP A 179 -40.03 20.06 -6.08
C ASP A 179 -39.02 20.92 -6.87
N ALA A 180 -37.83 20.39 -7.13
CA ALA A 180 -36.84 21.03 -7.98
C ALA A 180 -37.35 21.27 -9.40
N LEU A 181 -38.01 20.29 -10.01
CA LEU A 181 -38.59 20.42 -11.34
C LEU A 181 -39.71 21.48 -11.39
N ARG A 182 -40.55 21.58 -10.35
CA ARG A 182 -41.61 22.60 -10.27
C ARG A 182 -41.06 24.02 -10.10
N GLU A 183 -40.00 24.19 -9.31
CA GLU A 183 -39.36 25.49 -9.10
C GLU A 183 -38.50 25.92 -10.30
N THR A 184 -37.75 24.98 -10.87
CA THR A 184 -36.80 25.27 -11.95
C THR A 184 -37.53 25.42 -13.29
N GLY A 185 -38.62 24.68 -13.50
CA GLY A 185 -39.33 24.56 -14.77
C GLY A 185 -38.76 23.44 -15.66
N PRO A 186 -39.46 23.04 -16.73
CA PRO A 186 -39.06 21.95 -17.62
C PRO A 186 -37.75 22.26 -18.38
N PHE A 187 -37.32 21.32 -19.22
CA PHE A 187 -36.23 21.58 -20.16
C PHE A 187 -36.69 22.56 -21.26
N ASP A 188 -35.79 23.44 -21.69
CA ASP A 188 -36.06 24.53 -22.63
C ASP A 188 -36.10 24.00 -24.08
N GLU A 189 -37.28 23.52 -24.51
CA GLU A 189 -37.51 22.95 -25.85
C GLU A 189 -37.19 23.95 -26.97
N GLU A 190 -37.50 25.24 -26.78
CA GLU A 190 -37.23 26.28 -27.78
C GLU A 190 -35.74 26.49 -28.01
N ARG A 191 -34.94 26.50 -26.93
CA ARG A 191 -33.50 26.75 -27.03
C ARG A 191 -32.68 25.52 -27.41
N PHE A 192 -33.05 24.32 -26.96
CA PHE A 192 -32.23 23.10 -27.18
C PHE A 192 -32.78 22.16 -28.25
N GLY A 193 -34.02 22.36 -28.72
CA GLY A 193 -34.59 21.62 -29.84
C GLY A 193 -34.53 20.10 -29.65
N ARG A 194 -33.72 19.42 -30.48
CA ARG A 194 -33.62 17.95 -30.48
C ARG A 194 -32.76 17.37 -29.35
N GLY A 195 -32.03 18.20 -28.59
CA GLY A 195 -31.24 17.80 -27.42
C GLY A 195 -29.83 18.41 -27.40
N TYR A 196 -29.04 17.94 -26.44
CA TYR A 196 -27.74 18.44 -26.00
C TYR A 196 -27.83 19.78 -25.23
N GLY A 197 -27.34 19.79 -23.99
CA GLY A 197 -27.18 21.01 -23.18
C GLY A 197 -28.41 21.39 -22.35
N GLU A 198 -29.57 20.77 -22.60
CA GLU A 198 -30.81 21.01 -21.85
C GLU A 198 -30.69 20.65 -20.36
N GLU A 199 -29.98 19.55 -20.06
CA GLU A 199 -29.76 19.06 -18.71
C GLU A 199 -28.78 19.98 -17.96
N ASN A 200 -27.78 20.49 -18.68
CA ASN A 200 -26.83 21.46 -18.14
C ASN A 200 -27.51 22.80 -17.84
N ASP A 201 -28.34 23.30 -18.75
CA ASP A 201 -29.15 24.51 -18.51
C ASP A 201 -30.11 24.35 -17.33
N PHE A 202 -30.82 23.21 -17.25
CA PHE A 202 -31.70 22.91 -16.12
C PHE A 202 -30.92 22.92 -14.80
N CYS A 203 -29.76 22.27 -14.77
CA CYS A 203 -28.92 22.25 -13.58
C CYS A 203 -28.48 23.67 -13.18
N LEU A 204 -28.00 24.48 -14.13
CA LEU A 204 -27.53 25.83 -13.84
C LEU A 204 -28.66 26.77 -13.39
N ARG A 205 -29.86 26.65 -13.98
CA ARG A 205 -31.06 27.35 -13.48
C ARG A 205 -31.43 26.90 -12.06
N GLY A 206 -31.41 25.60 -11.79
CA GLY A 206 -31.66 25.06 -10.46
C GLY A 206 -30.64 25.57 -9.44
N SER A 207 -29.36 25.59 -9.81
CA SER A 207 -28.28 26.13 -8.97
C SER A 207 -28.47 27.60 -8.64
N ALA A 208 -28.95 28.40 -9.59
CA ALA A 208 -29.30 29.81 -9.35
C ALA A 208 -30.45 29.99 -8.35
N LEU A 209 -31.30 28.97 -8.19
CA LEU A 209 -32.36 28.92 -7.17
C LEU A 209 -31.88 28.31 -5.84
N GLY A 210 -30.64 27.82 -5.76
CA GLY A 210 -30.05 27.18 -4.59
C GLY A 210 -30.21 25.66 -4.53
N TRP A 211 -30.53 25.01 -5.64
CA TRP A 211 -30.52 23.56 -5.75
C TRP A 211 -29.12 23.00 -6.02
N GLN A 212 -28.86 21.79 -5.52
CA GLN A 212 -27.60 21.06 -5.70
C GLN A 212 -27.77 19.85 -6.63
N HIS A 213 -26.70 19.46 -7.29
CA HIS A 213 -26.67 18.28 -8.18
C HIS A 213 -25.63 17.32 -7.63
N LEU A 214 -25.99 16.05 -7.44
CA LEU A 214 -25.12 15.08 -6.80
C LEU A 214 -24.79 13.89 -7.72
N LEU A 215 -23.62 13.31 -7.52
CA LEU A 215 -23.30 11.97 -7.93
C LEU A 215 -23.65 11.00 -6.79
N ALA A 216 -24.45 9.97 -7.05
CA ALA A 216 -24.57 8.81 -6.15
C ALA A 216 -23.37 7.88 -6.35
N ALA A 217 -22.38 7.96 -5.45
CA ALA A 217 -21.12 7.24 -5.60
C ALA A 217 -21.29 5.72 -5.44
N ASP A 218 -22.37 5.29 -4.80
CA ASP A 218 -22.67 3.89 -4.55
C ASP A 218 -23.51 3.22 -5.63
N VAL A 219 -23.76 3.87 -6.78
CA VAL A 219 -24.55 3.31 -7.90
C VAL A 219 -23.73 3.31 -9.19
N PHE A 220 -23.71 2.16 -9.89
CA PHE A 220 -23.13 2.06 -11.23
C PHE A 220 -24.18 1.64 -12.26
N VAL A 221 -24.26 2.38 -13.37
CA VAL A 221 -25.18 2.10 -14.49
C VAL A 221 -24.37 1.96 -15.77
N PHE A 222 -24.53 0.86 -16.48
CA PHE A 222 -23.91 0.68 -17.78
C PHE A 222 -24.63 1.51 -18.84
N HIS A 223 -23.86 2.16 -19.71
CA HIS A 223 -24.34 2.97 -20.83
C HIS A 223 -23.52 2.59 -22.06
N GLU A 224 -24.18 2.05 -23.09
CA GLU A 224 -23.49 1.65 -24.32
C GLU A 224 -22.83 2.86 -24.98
N GLY A 225 -23.58 3.95 -25.12
CA GLY A 225 -23.09 5.21 -25.68
C GLY A 225 -22.87 5.13 -27.19
N GLY A 226 -23.31 6.16 -27.91
CA GLY A 226 -23.07 6.27 -29.35
C GLY A 226 -24.16 5.70 -30.26
N VAL A 227 -25.33 5.35 -29.72
CA VAL A 227 -26.50 4.90 -30.51
C VAL A 227 -27.34 6.08 -31.04
N SER A 228 -27.03 7.33 -30.65
CA SER A 228 -27.84 8.50 -31.00
C SER A 228 -27.02 9.59 -31.71
N PHE A 229 -27.44 9.87 -32.95
CA PHE A 229 -26.94 10.87 -33.91
C PHE A 229 -25.55 10.54 -34.48
N GLY A 230 -25.49 10.23 -35.78
CA GLY A 230 -24.27 9.98 -36.55
C GLY A 230 -23.44 11.25 -36.82
N GLU A 231 -23.05 11.51 -38.08
CA GLU A 231 -22.18 12.64 -38.46
C GLU A 231 -22.75 14.04 -38.09
N GLU A 232 -24.08 14.19 -37.95
CA GLU A 232 -24.74 15.43 -37.48
C GLU A 232 -24.51 15.76 -36.00
N ARG A 233 -24.04 14.80 -35.19
CA ARG A 233 -23.88 14.94 -33.73
C ARG A 233 -22.93 16.06 -33.33
N THR A 234 -21.78 16.13 -34.00
CA THR A 234 -20.75 17.12 -33.66
C THR A 234 -21.21 18.55 -33.94
N ALA A 235 -22.00 18.75 -35.00
CA ALA A 235 -22.57 20.05 -35.33
C ALA A 235 -23.67 20.46 -34.33
N LEU A 236 -24.61 19.55 -34.04
CA LEU A 236 -25.68 19.78 -33.06
C LEU A 236 -25.12 20.06 -31.66
N GLN A 237 -24.10 19.31 -31.23
CA GLN A 237 -23.42 19.54 -29.94
C GLN A 237 -22.73 20.90 -29.89
N ARG A 238 -22.08 21.33 -30.97
CA ARG A 238 -21.41 22.64 -31.04
C ARG A 238 -22.41 23.78 -30.93
N GLU A 239 -23.49 23.75 -31.72
CA GLU A 239 -24.54 24.78 -31.68
C GLU A 239 -25.25 24.81 -30.32
N ALA A 240 -25.58 23.64 -29.75
CA ALA A 240 -26.16 23.55 -28.43
C ALA A 240 -25.23 24.13 -27.35
N HIS A 241 -23.92 23.88 -27.47
CA HIS A 241 -22.92 24.43 -26.57
C HIS A 241 -22.84 25.96 -26.66
N GLU A 242 -22.88 26.52 -27.87
CA GLU A 242 -22.95 27.99 -28.06
C GLU A 242 -24.22 28.59 -27.42
N ARG A 243 -25.38 27.94 -27.58
CA ARG A 243 -26.64 28.35 -26.93
C ARG A 243 -26.58 28.27 -25.42
N LEU A 244 -25.91 27.25 -24.87
CA LEU A 244 -25.69 27.08 -23.43
C LEU A 244 -24.80 28.20 -22.88
N LEU A 245 -23.66 28.46 -23.53
CA LEU A 245 -22.70 29.51 -23.11
C LEU A 245 -23.26 30.92 -23.26
N ALA A 246 -24.14 31.16 -24.23
CA ALA A 246 -24.84 32.44 -24.35
C ALA A 246 -25.71 32.76 -23.12
N ARG A 247 -26.23 31.74 -22.44
CA ARG A 247 -27.04 31.91 -21.22
C ARG A 247 -26.22 31.78 -19.94
N HIS A 248 -25.24 30.88 -19.92
CA HIS A 248 -24.38 30.58 -18.78
C HIS A 248 -22.90 30.68 -19.16
N PRO A 249 -22.34 31.90 -19.25
CA PRO A 249 -20.97 32.11 -19.76
C PRO A 249 -19.87 31.46 -18.92
N ASP A 250 -20.12 31.24 -17.63
CA ASP A 250 -19.17 30.66 -16.66
C ASP A 250 -19.22 29.12 -16.60
N TYR A 251 -20.03 28.47 -17.44
CA TYR A 251 -20.21 27.01 -17.41
C TYR A 251 -18.90 26.23 -17.60
N LEU A 252 -18.08 26.61 -18.59
CA LEU A 252 -16.81 25.94 -18.85
C LEU A 252 -15.83 26.08 -17.69
N ASP A 253 -15.77 27.25 -17.05
CA ASP A 253 -14.90 27.48 -15.90
C ASP A 253 -15.30 26.60 -14.72
N ARG A 254 -16.62 26.39 -14.50
CA ARG A 254 -17.12 25.49 -13.45
C ARG A 254 -16.74 24.04 -13.71
N VAL A 255 -16.90 23.56 -14.93
CA VAL A 255 -16.54 22.19 -15.31
C VAL A 255 -15.03 22.00 -15.23
N ALA A 256 -14.23 22.94 -15.73
CA ALA A 256 -12.77 22.90 -15.63
C ALA A 256 -12.30 22.89 -14.17
N ALA A 257 -12.89 23.72 -13.30
CA ALA A 257 -12.59 23.73 -11.86
C ALA A 257 -13.01 22.43 -11.14
N PHE A 258 -14.04 21.76 -11.63
CA PHE A 258 -14.42 20.43 -11.13
C PHE A 258 -13.38 19.38 -11.56
N MET A 259 -13.06 19.31 -12.86
CA MET A 259 -12.09 18.37 -13.41
C MET A 259 -10.71 18.55 -12.77
N ALA A 260 -10.25 19.78 -12.56
CA ALA A 260 -8.96 20.07 -11.93
C ALA A 260 -8.87 19.59 -10.47
N ARG A 261 -9.99 19.55 -9.74
CA ARG A 261 -10.05 19.05 -8.36
C ARG A 261 -10.28 17.53 -8.28
N ASP A 262 -10.86 16.94 -9.32
CA ASP A 262 -11.37 15.57 -9.42
C ASP A 262 -11.83 14.98 -8.06
N PRO A 263 -12.93 15.49 -7.48
CA PRO A 263 -13.42 14.98 -6.20
C PRO A 263 -13.85 13.50 -6.27
N LEU A 264 -13.97 12.92 -7.47
CA LEU A 264 -14.37 11.54 -7.69
C LEU A 264 -13.19 10.56 -7.72
N ALA A 265 -11.95 11.05 -7.82
CA ALA A 265 -10.74 10.23 -7.82
C ALA A 265 -10.67 9.26 -6.64
N GLY A 266 -11.02 9.74 -5.44
CA GLY A 266 -11.02 8.95 -4.21
C GLY A 266 -11.99 7.78 -4.26
N PHE A 267 -13.17 7.97 -4.88
CA PHE A 267 -14.16 6.90 -5.05
C PHE A 267 -13.69 5.87 -6.06
N ARG A 268 -13.21 6.31 -7.23
CA ARG A 268 -12.66 5.42 -8.27
C ARG A 268 -11.53 4.56 -7.71
N GLY A 269 -10.57 5.16 -7.02
CA GLY A 269 -9.44 4.43 -6.43
C GLY A 269 -9.84 3.44 -5.33
N ARG A 270 -10.93 3.68 -4.60
CA ARG A 270 -11.48 2.72 -3.63
C ARG A 270 -12.12 1.51 -4.32
N ILE A 271 -12.84 1.74 -5.42
CA ILE A 271 -13.39 0.65 -6.22
C ILE A 271 -12.26 -0.16 -6.88
N ASP A 272 -11.23 0.50 -7.42
CA ASP A 272 -10.07 -0.21 -7.98
C ASP A 272 -9.40 -1.11 -6.94
N ARG A 273 -9.15 -0.60 -5.74
CA ARG A 273 -8.59 -1.41 -4.64
C ARG A 273 -9.50 -2.57 -4.28
N ALA A 274 -10.82 -2.34 -4.25
CA ALA A 274 -11.78 -3.38 -3.96
C ALA A 274 -11.79 -4.46 -5.05
N ARG A 275 -11.73 -4.06 -6.33
CA ARG A 275 -11.61 -4.96 -7.49
C ARG A 275 -10.30 -5.74 -7.46
N SER A 276 -9.16 -5.09 -7.22
CA SER A 276 -7.85 -5.75 -7.08
C SER A 276 -7.79 -6.70 -5.88
N ALA A 277 -8.61 -6.49 -4.84
CA ALA A 277 -8.71 -7.41 -3.70
C ALA A 277 -9.52 -8.68 -4.01
N LEU A 278 -10.27 -8.74 -5.12
CA LEU A 278 -11.03 -9.92 -5.54
C LEU A 278 -10.16 -11.00 -6.21
N GLY A 279 -8.93 -10.68 -6.61
CA GLY A 279 -7.93 -11.64 -7.08
C GLY A 279 -7.10 -11.15 -8.28
N ALA A 280 -6.05 -11.91 -8.63
CA ALA A 280 -5.06 -11.54 -9.64
C ALA A 280 -5.64 -11.24 -11.04
N ARG A 281 -6.74 -11.91 -11.44
CA ARG A 281 -7.39 -11.65 -12.74
C ARG A 281 -8.04 -10.27 -12.79
N GLU A 282 -8.77 -9.92 -11.73
CA GLU A 282 -9.45 -8.64 -11.63
C GLU A 282 -8.44 -7.51 -11.40
N GLU A 283 -7.38 -7.78 -10.62
CA GLU A 283 -6.23 -6.88 -10.47
C GLU A 283 -5.55 -6.58 -11.82
N ALA A 284 -5.34 -7.60 -12.66
CA ALA A 284 -4.80 -7.41 -14.00
C ALA A 284 -5.76 -6.61 -14.92
N CYS A 285 -7.08 -6.72 -14.75
CA CYS A 285 -8.04 -5.89 -15.49
C CYS A 285 -7.93 -4.43 -15.08
N VAL A 286 -7.95 -4.15 -13.77
CA VAL A 286 -7.76 -2.81 -13.21
C VAL A 286 -6.46 -2.20 -13.74
N LEU A 287 -5.36 -2.97 -13.76
CA LEU A 287 -4.08 -2.55 -14.32
C LEU A 287 -4.12 -2.25 -15.81
N ARG A 288 -4.80 -3.06 -16.63
CA ARG A 288 -4.93 -2.81 -18.08
C ARG A 288 -5.78 -1.58 -18.38
N GLU A 289 -6.86 -1.40 -17.62
CA GLU A 289 -7.76 -0.25 -17.74
C GLU A 289 -7.01 1.04 -17.38
N ARG A 290 -6.28 1.06 -16.25
CA ARG A 290 -5.45 2.18 -15.80
C ARG A 290 -4.21 2.40 -16.66
N GLY A 291 -3.59 1.34 -17.17
CA GLY A 291 -2.37 1.38 -17.98
C GLY A 291 -2.49 2.17 -19.29
N ARG A 292 -3.71 2.46 -19.75
CA ARG A 292 -3.95 3.38 -20.88
C ARG A 292 -3.68 4.86 -20.55
N LEU A 293 -3.50 5.21 -19.28
CA LEU A 293 -3.12 6.57 -18.80
C LEU A 293 -1.59 6.77 -18.72
N ALA A 294 -0.76 5.77 -19.04
CA ALA A 294 0.69 5.83 -18.84
C ALA A 294 1.48 6.73 -19.82
N LYS A 295 0.87 7.77 -20.40
CA LYS A 295 1.50 8.57 -21.48
C LYS A 295 2.21 9.86 -21.09
N ASP A 296 2.05 10.39 -19.88
CA ASP A 296 2.63 11.70 -19.54
C ASP A 296 3.61 11.62 -18.35
N PHE A 297 4.78 10.99 -18.54
CA PHE A 297 5.92 11.19 -17.64
C PHE A 297 6.95 12.09 -18.33
N THR A 298 7.06 13.33 -17.87
CA THR A 298 8.08 14.28 -18.32
C THR A 298 9.28 14.24 -17.38
N TRP A 299 10.46 14.03 -17.93
CA TRP A 299 11.72 14.09 -17.17
C TRP A 299 11.95 15.53 -16.68
N PRO A 300 12.35 15.74 -15.41
CA PRO A 300 12.77 17.06 -14.97
C PRO A 300 13.95 17.54 -15.83
N ALA A 301 13.85 18.75 -16.39
CA ALA A 301 14.80 19.28 -17.37
C ALA A 301 16.26 19.49 -16.87
N ALA A 302 16.61 19.10 -15.64
CA ALA A 302 17.82 19.56 -14.96
C ALA A 302 18.53 18.55 -14.02
N THR A 303 18.26 17.24 -14.06
CA THR A 303 18.68 16.37 -12.93
C THR A 303 19.93 15.51 -13.11
N LEU A 304 20.46 15.31 -14.32
CA LEU A 304 21.69 14.52 -14.46
C LEU A 304 22.92 15.32 -14.02
N SER A 305 23.72 14.73 -13.13
CA SER A 305 25.11 15.11 -12.87
C SER A 305 25.86 15.25 -14.23
N PRO A 306 26.91 16.08 -14.34
CA PRO A 306 27.61 16.34 -15.61
C PRO A 306 27.90 15.03 -16.37
N PRO A 307 27.93 15.07 -17.71
CA PRO A 307 28.06 13.85 -18.52
C PRO A 307 29.29 13.05 -18.08
N ASP A 308 29.02 11.86 -17.53
CA ASP A 308 30.01 10.86 -17.17
C ASP A 308 30.23 9.97 -18.41
N PRO A 309 31.47 9.85 -18.93
CA PRO A 309 31.74 9.06 -20.12
C PRO A 309 31.62 7.55 -19.89
N ARG A 310 31.53 7.08 -18.65
CA ARG A 310 31.48 5.66 -18.31
C ARG A 310 30.12 5.04 -18.69
N PRO A 311 30.09 3.79 -19.17
CA PRO A 311 28.85 3.07 -19.42
C PRO A 311 28.00 2.98 -18.14
N VAL A 312 26.69 3.13 -18.30
CA VAL A 312 25.75 3.10 -17.17
C VAL A 312 25.34 1.66 -16.86
N GLN A 313 25.48 1.31 -15.58
CA GLN A 313 24.98 0.08 -14.98
C GLN A 313 23.84 0.41 -14.02
N LEU A 314 22.69 -0.23 -14.20
CA LEU A 314 21.49 0.01 -13.40
C LEU A 314 21.30 -1.11 -12.37
N HIS A 315 21.42 -0.75 -11.09
CA HIS A 315 21.11 -1.59 -9.94
C HIS A 315 19.62 -1.52 -9.61
N VAL A 316 19.03 -2.62 -9.17
CA VAL A 316 17.62 -2.71 -8.78
C VAL A 316 17.52 -3.22 -7.35
N ALA A 317 16.94 -2.41 -6.47
CA ALA A 317 16.88 -2.70 -5.03
C ALA A 317 15.71 -2.00 -4.32
N HIS A 318 15.48 -2.32 -3.05
CA HIS A 318 14.48 -1.63 -2.22
C HIS A 318 15.11 -0.55 -1.34
N GLY A 319 14.30 0.40 -0.88
CA GLY A 319 14.76 1.51 -0.02
C GLY A 319 14.94 1.22 1.49
N TRP A 320 14.88 -0.05 1.94
CA TRP A 320 14.92 -0.36 3.38
C TRP A 320 16.31 -0.25 4.03
N GLY A 321 17.37 -0.01 3.25
CA GLY A 321 18.74 0.02 3.75
C GLY A 321 19.33 -1.39 3.98
N GLY A 322 20.17 -1.53 5.00
CA GLY A 322 20.76 -2.80 5.41
C GLY A 322 21.89 -3.30 4.51
N GLY A 323 22.09 -4.62 4.46
CA GLY A 323 23.20 -5.25 3.75
C GLY A 323 23.19 -5.00 2.24
N ILE A 324 22.01 -4.90 1.61
CA ILE A 324 21.89 -4.58 0.18
C ILE A 324 22.34 -3.15 -0.11
N SER A 325 21.93 -2.17 0.72
CA SER A 325 22.40 -0.78 0.56
C SER A 325 23.91 -0.70 0.71
N ARG A 326 24.47 -1.34 1.76
CA ARG A 326 25.92 -1.42 1.95
C ARG A 326 26.61 -2.04 0.73
N TRP A 327 26.06 -3.12 0.19
CA TRP A 327 26.62 -3.79 -0.98
C TRP A 327 26.66 -2.87 -2.21
N ILE A 328 25.56 -2.14 -2.48
CA ILE A 328 25.50 -1.18 -3.61
C ILE A 328 26.46 -0.01 -3.40
N ASP A 329 26.57 0.50 -2.17
CA ASP A 329 27.50 1.59 -1.84
C ASP A 329 28.96 1.14 -2.00
N ASP A 330 29.31 -0.06 -1.50
CA ASP A 330 30.63 -0.67 -1.67
C ASP A 330 30.92 -0.95 -3.16
N PHE A 331 29.90 -1.39 -3.92
CA PHE A 331 30.01 -1.62 -5.35
C PHE A 331 30.33 -0.33 -6.10
N HIS A 332 29.53 0.71 -5.85
CA HIS A 332 29.71 2.04 -6.44
C HIS A 332 31.08 2.63 -6.11
N ALA A 333 31.55 2.48 -4.86
CA ALA A 333 32.84 3.01 -4.42
C ALA A 333 34.04 2.29 -5.06
N ALA A 334 33.90 1.00 -5.41
CA ALA A 334 34.97 0.19 -5.96
C ALA A 334 34.97 0.11 -7.50
N ASP A 335 33.83 0.35 -8.16
CA ASP A 335 33.71 0.29 -9.62
C ASP A 335 34.21 1.58 -10.29
N SER A 336 35.42 1.51 -10.85
CA SER A 336 36.00 2.60 -11.63
C SER A 336 35.56 2.62 -13.09
N GLU A 337 34.99 1.52 -13.60
CA GLU A 337 34.72 1.34 -15.02
C GLU A 337 33.32 1.81 -15.43
N HIS A 338 32.35 1.71 -14.51
CA HIS A 338 30.96 2.04 -14.79
C HIS A 338 30.42 3.18 -13.93
N ARG A 339 29.41 3.86 -14.45
CA ARG A 339 28.54 4.71 -13.64
C ARG A 339 27.38 3.89 -13.12
N ASN A 340 27.34 3.71 -11.80
CA ASN A 340 26.31 2.93 -11.13
C ASN A 340 25.12 3.82 -10.72
N LEU A 341 23.93 3.53 -11.25
CA LEU A 341 22.66 4.14 -10.86
C LEU A 341 21.76 3.08 -10.21
N VAL A 342 20.78 3.49 -9.41
CA VAL A 342 19.89 2.58 -8.67
C VAL A 342 18.42 2.91 -8.98
N LEU A 343 17.69 1.95 -9.52
CA LEU A 343 16.22 1.95 -9.53
C LEU A 343 15.72 1.35 -8.22
N GLN A 344 15.24 2.22 -7.34
CA GLN A 344 14.85 1.88 -5.98
C GLN A 344 13.34 1.86 -5.81
N SER A 345 12.78 0.81 -5.20
CA SER A 345 11.39 0.82 -4.75
C SER A 345 11.26 1.53 -3.40
N VAL A 346 10.19 2.29 -3.25
CA VAL A 346 9.79 2.92 -1.97
C VAL A 346 8.55 2.19 -1.46
N SER A 347 8.61 1.80 -0.19
CA SER A 347 7.57 1.01 0.45
C SER A 347 6.74 1.83 1.43
N HIS A 348 5.48 1.45 1.60
CA HIS A 348 4.66 1.83 2.75
C HIS A 348 4.00 0.57 3.34
N ARG A 349 3.14 0.72 4.35
CA ARG A 349 2.58 -0.41 5.10
C ARG A 349 1.94 -1.52 4.26
N ASN A 350 1.27 -1.19 3.15
CA ASN A 350 0.48 -2.14 2.36
C ASN A 350 1.13 -2.45 1.01
N ALA A 351 2.31 -1.89 0.74
CA ALA A 351 2.96 -2.09 -0.54
C ALA A 351 4.47 -1.93 -0.42
N ALA A 352 5.19 -2.94 -0.87
CA ALA A 352 6.63 -2.90 -1.05
C ALA A 352 7.07 -1.86 -2.10
N GLY A 353 6.25 -1.57 -3.10
CA GLY A 353 6.54 -0.59 -4.14
C GLY A 353 5.32 0.25 -4.47
N PHE A 354 5.16 1.40 -3.83
CA PHE A 354 4.16 2.39 -4.24
C PHE A 354 4.76 3.51 -5.10
N ARG A 355 6.07 3.68 -4.99
CA ARG A 355 6.86 4.64 -5.78
C ARG A 355 8.14 3.97 -6.21
N LEU A 356 8.59 4.31 -7.41
CA LEU A 356 9.91 3.95 -7.94
C LEU A 356 10.75 5.21 -8.02
N GLU A 357 12.01 5.14 -7.61
CA GLU A 357 12.94 6.26 -7.62
C GLU A 357 14.24 5.86 -8.32
N LEU A 358 14.62 6.62 -9.35
CA LEU A 358 15.95 6.52 -9.93
C LEU A 358 16.92 7.38 -9.10
N ARG A 359 18.00 6.79 -8.61
CA ARG A 359 18.96 7.43 -7.70
C ARG A 359 20.39 7.23 -8.18
N GLU A 360 21.25 8.16 -7.78
CA GLU A 360 22.70 8.03 -7.85
C GLU A 360 23.20 7.82 -6.41
N PRO A 361 24.03 6.78 -6.14
CA PRO A 361 24.60 6.56 -4.81
C PRO A 361 25.27 7.82 -4.26
N GLY A 362 25.13 8.07 -2.95
CA GLY A 362 25.62 9.29 -2.30
C GLY A 362 24.77 10.56 -2.51
N ARG A 363 23.82 10.58 -3.46
CA ARG A 363 22.93 11.74 -3.68
C ARG A 363 21.65 11.64 -2.84
N ARG A 364 21.32 12.72 -2.11
CA ARG A 364 20.13 12.75 -1.23
C ARG A 364 18.80 12.70 -1.99
N GLN A 365 18.64 13.51 -3.03
CA GLN A 365 17.42 13.58 -3.84
C GLN A 365 17.47 12.61 -5.02
N PRO A 366 16.35 11.94 -5.37
CA PRO A 366 16.28 11.10 -6.55
C PRO A 366 16.42 11.92 -7.83
N LEU A 367 16.97 11.29 -8.87
CA LEU A 367 17.07 11.84 -10.24
C LEU A 367 15.69 11.92 -10.90
N ALA A 368 14.84 10.93 -10.61
CA ALA A 368 13.45 10.86 -11.02
C ALA A 368 12.66 9.98 -10.06
N SER A 369 11.35 10.19 -9.98
CA SER A 369 10.46 9.36 -9.18
C SER A 369 9.11 9.20 -9.87
N ARG A 370 8.50 8.03 -9.74
CA ARG A 370 7.15 7.75 -10.23
C ARG A 370 6.33 7.05 -9.16
N ASP A 371 5.21 7.66 -8.78
CA ASP A 371 4.17 6.99 -8.01
C ASP A 371 3.42 6.01 -8.92
N LEU A 372 3.21 4.79 -8.43
CA LEU A 372 2.44 3.76 -9.12
C LEU A 372 0.97 3.90 -8.73
N SER A 373 0.08 3.98 -9.72
CA SER A 373 -1.36 4.07 -9.46
C SER A 373 -1.88 2.82 -8.76
N LEU A 374 -1.29 1.66 -9.07
CA LEU A 374 -1.45 0.44 -8.29
C LEU A 374 -0.11 0.09 -7.61
N PRO A 375 -0.03 0.11 -6.27
CA PRO A 375 1.17 -0.28 -5.57
C PRO A 375 1.46 -1.81 -5.66
N ILE A 376 2.73 -2.16 -5.84
CA ILE A 376 3.26 -3.52 -5.78
C ILE A 376 3.28 -3.99 -4.32
N ARG A 377 2.50 -5.02 -3.98
CA ARG A 377 2.34 -5.51 -2.59
C ARG A 377 3.62 -6.08 -1.99
N ALA A 378 4.24 -7.05 -2.68
CA ALA A 378 5.54 -7.64 -2.33
C ALA A 378 6.45 -7.63 -3.57
N CYS A 379 6.07 -8.38 -4.60
CA CYS A 379 6.66 -8.36 -5.93
C CYS A 379 5.56 -8.79 -6.92
N SER A 380 5.49 -8.16 -8.09
CA SER A 380 4.51 -8.50 -9.14
C SER A 380 5.14 -9.35 -10.23
N PHE A 381 4.34 -10.20 -10.88
CA PHE A 381 4.81 -11.00 -12.01
C PHE A 381 4.87 -10.20 -13.32
N ASP A 382 3.91 -9.30 -13.53
CA ASP A 382 3.89 -8.22 -14.52
C ASP A 382 3.26 -6.96 -13.92
N HIS A 383 3.70 -5.77 -14.36
CA HIS A 383 3.18 -4.49 -13.90
C HIS A 383 3.37 -3.40 -14.97
N PRO A 384 2.34 -3.06 -15.76
CA PRO A 384 2.48 -2.19 -16.93
C PRO A 384 3.11 -0.82 -16.66
N GLU A 385 2.73 -0.14 -15.57
CA GLU A 385 3.32 1.15 -15.22
C GLU A 385 4.79 1.04 -14.79
N TYR A 386 5.14 -0.10 -14.19
CA TYR A 386 6.52 -0.39 -13.79
C TYR A 386 7.35 -0.64 -15.03
N ARG A 387 6.86 -1.48 -15.95
CA ARG A 387 7.53 -1.78 -17.21
C ARG A 387 7.75 -0.52 -18.04
N ALA A 388 6.72 0.31 -18.21
CA ALA A 388 6.82 1.56 -18.94
C ALA A 388 7.85 2.52 -18.30
N PHE A 389 7.87 2.62 -16.97
CA PHE A 389 8.86 3.46 -16.28
C PHE A 389 10.28 2.89 -16.37
N LEU A 390 10.44 1.58 -16.25
CA LEU A 390 11.72 0.90 -16.41
C LEU A 390 12.30 1.14 -17.81
N ASP A 391 11.49 0.98 -18.87
CA ASP A 391 11.91 1.22 -20.24
C ASP A 391 12.32 2.70 -20.45
N GLN A 392 11.57 3.64 -19.85
CA GLN A 392 11.93 5.06 -19.85
C GLN A 392 13.24 5.33 -19.10
N VAL A 393 13.46 4.71 -17.94
CA VAL A 393 14.69 4.84 -17.15
C VAL A 393 15.88 4.32 -17.93
N ILE A 394 15.77 3.12 -18.53
CA ILE A 394 16.82 2.51 -19.34
C ILE A 394 17.18 3.41 -20.52
N ALA A 395 16.18 3.93 -21.24
CA ALA A 395 16.40 4.84 -22.36
C ALA A 395 17.02 6.17 -21.91
N PHE A 396 16.56 6.73 -20.79
CA PHE A 396 17.02 8.02 -20.27
C PHE A 396 18.48 7.99 -19.81
N CYS A 397 18.89 6.97 -19.07
CA CYS A 397 20.27 6.86 -18.58
C CYS A 397 21.18 6.08 -19.53
N GLY A 398 20.66 5.47 -20.59
CA GLY A 398 21.43 4.65 -21.52
C GLY A 398 22.00 3.39 -20.86
N ALA A 399 21.28 2.80 -19.89
CA ALA A 399 21.74 1.62 -19.18
C ALA A 399 22.01 0.45 -20.14
N ARG A 400 23.18 -0.17 -20.00
CA ARG A 400 23.59 -1.32 -20.83
C ARG A 400 23.51 -2.65 -20.07
N ARG A 401 23.42 -2.59 -18.75
CA ARG A 401 23.50 -3.74 -17.84
C ARG A 401 22.55 -3.56 -16.67
N LEU A 402 22.04 -4.68 -16.17
CA LEU A 402 21.21 -4.73 -14.98
C LEU A 402 21.83 -5.61 -13.90
N ILE A 403 21.80 -5.12 -12.68
CA ILE A 403 22.13 -5.88 -11.49
C ILE A 403 20.93 -5.83 -10.55
N VAL A 404 20.30 -6.98 -10.33
CA VAL A 404 19.11 -7.10 -9.48
C VAL A 404 19.53 -7.65 -8.12
N SER A 405 19.58 -6.78 -7.12
CA SER A 405 19.91 -7.13 -5.73
C SER A 405 18.67 -7.42 -4.88
N SER A 406 17.50 -6.91 -5.28
CA SER A 406 16.23 -7.30 -4.66
C SER A 406 15.05 -7.04 -5.58
N LEU A 407 14.03 -7.89 -5.47
CA LEU A 407 12.75 -7.74 -6.17
C LEU A 407 11.64 -7.20 -5.26
N ILE A 408 11.94 -6.84 -4.01
CA ILE A 408 10.96 -6.25 -3.08
C ILE A 408 10.49 -4.91 -3.66
N GLY A 409 9.19 -4.78 -3.89
CA GLY A 409 8.56 -3.59 -4.47
C GLY A 409 8.80 -3.43 -5.97
N HIS A 410 9.25 -4.47 -6.65
CA HIS A 410 9.52 -4.49 -8.09
C HIS A 410 8.69 -5.54 -8.80
N SER A 411 8.66 -5.45 -10.13
CA SER A 411 8.07 -6.46 -11.00
C SER A 411 9.14 -7.38 -11.58
N LEU A 412 8.80 -8.65 -11.83
CA LEU A 412 9.67 -9.57 -12.56
C LEU A 412 9.93 -9.13 -14.01
N ASP A 413 9.19 -8.14 -14.53
CA ASP A 413 9.47 -7.46 -15.81
C ASP A 413 10.92 -6.94 -15.90
N VAL A 414 11.55 -6.66 -14.76
CA VAL A 414 12.94 -6.20 -14.70
C VAL A 414 13.95 -7.24 -15.19
N LEU A 415 13.57 -8.52 -15.18
CA LEU A 415 14.37 -9.63 -15.67
C LEU A 415 14.21 -9.87 -17.18
N ASP A 416 13.23 -9.20 -17.82
CA ASP A 416 12.85 -9.41 -19.22
C ASP A 416 13.12 -8.16 -20.09
N THR A 417 14.17 -7.40 -19.78
CA THR A 417 14.52 -6.17 -20.52
C THR A 417 15.31 -6.43 -21.79
N GLY A 418 15.91 -7.62 -21.92
CA GLY A 418 16.86 -7.96 -22.98
C GLY A 418 18.29 -7.48 -22.74
N LEU A 419 18.54 -6.74 -21.66
CA LEU A 419 19.90 -6.35 -21.25
C LEU A 419 20.62 -7.51 -20.55
N PRO A 420 21.96 -7.63 -20.68
CA PRO A 420 22.76 -8.48 -19.80
C PRO A 420 22.43 -8.19 -18.33
N SER A 421 21.96 -9.21 -17.63
CA SER A 421 21.36 -9.08 -16.30
C SER A 421 21.93 -10.09 -15.32
N ALA A 422 22.31 -9.63 -14.11
CA ALA A 422 22.68 -10.48 -12.99
C ALA A 422 21.61 -10.42 -11.89
N LEU A 423 21.22 -11.57 -11.34
CA LEU A 423 20.39 -11.68 -10.15
C LEU A 423 21.28 -12.12 -8.97
N VAL A 424 21.42 -11.24 -7.97
CA VAL A 424 22.25 -11.49 -6.80
C VAL A 424 21.40 -12.01 -5.64
N LEU A 425 21.65 -13.25 -5.23
CA LEU A 425 20.90 -14.00 -4.22
C LEU A 425 21.33 -13.60 -2.79
N HIS A 426 21.10 -12.33 -2.41
CA HIS A 426 21.44 -11.82 -1.08
C HIS A 426 20.62 -12.48 0.04
N ASP A 427 19.38 -12.85 -0.27
CA ASP A 427 18.43 -13.50 0.62
C ASP A 427 17.56 -14.50 -0.16
N MET A 428 16.49 -15.00 0.47
CA MET A 428 15.56 -15.95 -0.15
C MET A 428 14.37 -15.26 -0.86
N PHE A 429 14.35 -13.95 -1.04
CA PHE A 429 13.29 -13.26 -1.78
C PHE A 429 13.53 -13.37 -3.30
N PRO A 430 12.49 -13.53 -4.14
CA PRO A 430 11.06 -13.57 -3.85
C PRO A 430 10.52 -14.98 -3.53
N PHE A 431 11.37 -15.97 -3.22
CA PHE A 431 10.89 -17.30 -2.89
C PHE A 431 10.19 -17.34 -1.52
N CYS A 432 10.80 -16.72 -0.52
CA CYS A 432 10.38 -16.81 0.87
C CYS A 432 9.84 -15.47 1.40
N PRO A 433 8.58 -15.40 1.88
CA PRO A 433 8.05 -14.19 2.52
C PRO A 433 8.84 -13.78 3.77
N ALA A 434 9.39 -14.74 4.50
CA ALA A 434 10.19 -14.47 5.69
C ALA A 434 11.64 -14.06 5.40
N LEU A 435 12.07 -13.99 4.12
CA LEU A 435 13.43 -13.64 3.65
C LEU A 435 14.55 -14.63 4.00
N PHE A 436 14.43 -15.37 5.12
CA PHE A 436 15.51 -16.22 5.65
C PHE A 436 15.40 -17.70 5.27
N GLY A 437 14.27 -18.14 4.72
CA GLY A 437 14.02 -19.57 4.49
C GLY A 437 13.96 -20.38 5.80
N HIS A 438 13.36 -19.81 6.84
CA HIS A 438 13.27 -20.43 8.18
C HIS A 438 11.87 -20.26 8.77
N PHE A 439 11.27 -21.36 9.23
CA PHE A 439 10.03 -21.38 9.99
C PHE A 439 10.02 -22.58 10.96
N ARG A 440 10.27 -22.31 12.25
CA ARG A 440 10.54 -23.30 13.32
C ARG A 440 11.84 -24.11 13.12
N ARG A 441 12.21 -24.36 11.86
CA ARG A 441 13.43 -25.01 11.39
C ARG A 441 13.78 -24.43 10.01
N ASP A 442 14.97 -24.73 9.54
CA ASP A 442 15.41 -24.37 8.19
C ASP A 442 14.53 -25.05 7.13
N CYS A 443 14.04 -24.25 6.19
CA CYS A 443 13.19 -24.73 5.11
C CYS A 443 14.06 -25.48 4.07
N ARG A 444 13.77 -26.76 3.88
CA ARG A 444 14.32 -27.58 2.79
C ARG A 444 13.29 -27.90 1.71
N GLN A 445 12.02 -27.69 2.03
CA GLN A 445 10.86 -27.77 1.14
C GLN A 445 9.83 -26.76 1.64
N CYS A 446 8.94 -26.29 0.76
CA CYS A 446 7.87 -25.38 1.14
C CYS A 446 6.63 -25.67 0.28
N THR A 447 5.75 -26.53 0.79
CA THR A 447 4.44 -26.80 0.17
C THR A 447 3.51 -25.59 0.32
N GLU A 448 2.36 -25.62 -0.35
CA GLU A 448 1.30 -24.61 -0.17
C GLU A 448 0.84 -24.52 1.29
N ALA A 449 0.60 -25.65 1.95
CA ALA A 449 0.21 -25.70 3.36
C ALA A 449 1.31 -25.14 4.30
N ASP A 450 2.59 -25.44 4.03
CA ASP A 450 3.70 -24.85 4.79
C ASP A 450 3.73 -23.33 4.64
N LEU A 451 3.44 -22.84 3.43
CA LEU A 451 3.43 -21.42 3.10
C LEU A 451 2.26 -20.69 3.74
N GLU A 452 1.05 -21.27 3.74
CA GLU A 452 -0.11 -20.74 4.46
C GLU A 452 0.17 -20.61 5.96
N ALA A 453 0.73 -21.67 6.56
CA ALA A 453 1.12 -21.66 7.96
C ALA A 453 2.20 -20.61 8.26
N CYS A 454 3.18 -20.47 7.36
CA CYS A 454 4.22 -19.46 7.45
C CYS A 454 3.63 -18.04 7.38
N LEU A 455 2.73 -17.79 6.44
CA LEU A 455 2.08 -16.49 6.27
C LEU A 455 1.26 -16.11 7.51
N GLY A 456 0.55 -17.07 8.11
CA GLY A 456 -0.32 -16.83 9.26
C GLY A 456 0.37 -16.77 10.62
N THR A 457 1.49 -17.50 10.81
CA THR A 457 2.05 -17.74 12.15
C THR A 457 3.56 -17.61 12.28
N ASN A 458 4.31 -17.39 11.20
CA ASN A 458 5.76 -17.18 11.31
C ASN A 458 6.04 -15.79 11.88
N PRO A 459 6.69 -15.68 13.06
CA PRO A 459 7.02 -14.37 13.65
C PRO A 459 8.00 -13.57 12.78
N SER A 460 8.73 -14.21 11.87
CA SER A 460 9.63 -13.54 10.91
C SER A 460 8.89 -13.01 9.68
N ASN A 461 7.64 -13.42 9.42
CA ASN A 461 6.83 -12.88 8.33
C ASN A 461 6.06 -11.63 8.78
N VAL A 462 6.75 -10.50 8.89
CA VAL A 462 6.17 -9.23 9.39
C VAL A 462 5.81 -8.24 8.28
N PHE A 463 6.15 -8.55 7.03
CA PHE A 463 6.13 -7.58 5.94
C PHE A 463 4.89 -7.70 5.04
N TRP A 464 4.37 -8.92 4.81
CA TRP A 464 3.47 -9.23 3.69
C TRP A 464 2.05 -9.64 4.12
N HIS A 465 1.37 -8.79 4.90
CA HIS A 465 0.05 -9.08 5.48
C HIS A 465 -1.12 -9.08 4.48
N ASN A 466 -0.90 -8.63 3.24
CA ASN A 466 -1.90 -8.55 2.17
C ASN A 466 -1.55 -9.43 0.95
N THR A 467 -0.78 -10.50 1.16
CA THR A 467 -0.42 -11.51 0.14
C THR A 467 -0.93 -12.88 0.57
N THR A 468 -1.23 -13.74 -0.41
CA THR A 468 -1.74 -15.09 -0.21
C THR A 468 -0.70 -16.13 -0.62
N ALA A 469 -0.82 -17.37 -0.15
CA ALA A 469 0.08 -18.46 -0.56
C ALA A 469 0.10 -18.64 -2.09
N LEU A 470 -1.05 -18.48 -2.75
CA LEU A 470 -1.17 -18.55 -4.21
C LEU A 470 -0.32 -17.50 -4.92
N ASP A 471 -0.30 -16.25 -4.44
CA ASP A 471 0.51 -15.16 -5.02
C ASP A 471 2.00 -15.55 -5.06
N TRP A 472 2.50 -16.08 -3.95
CA TRP A 472 3.89 -16.52 -3.83
C TRP A 472 4.20 -17.76 -4.69
N LEU A 473 3.28 -18.73 -4.78
CA LEU A 473 3.47 -19.90 -5.64
C LEU A 473 3.55 -19.52 -7.12
N GLN A 474 2.67 -18.61 -7.58
CA GLN A 474 2.72 -18.08 -8.94
C GLN A 474 4.02 -17.33 -9.19
N LEU A 475 4.45 -16.50 -8.25
CA LEU A 475 5.70 -15.76 -8.32
C LEU A 475 6.92 -16.68 -8.44
N ARG A 476 6.98 -17.73 -7.62
CA ARG A 476 8.03 -18.78 -7.68
C ARG A 476 8.05 -19.47 -9.04
N GLN A 477 6.88 -19.87 -9.55
CA GLN A 477 6.78 -20.55 -10.85
C GLN A 477 7.29 -19.65 -11.99
N ARG A 478 6.95 -18.36 -11.95
CA ARG A 478 7.38 -17.37 -12.96
C ARG A 478 8.88 -17.08 -12.88
N LEU A 479 9.44 -16.96 -11.68
CA LEU A 479 10.88 -16.80 -11.49
C LEU A 479 11.64 -18.04 -11.99
N ALA A 480 11.21 -19.24 -11.60
CA ALA A 480 11.80 -20.49 -12.07
C ALA A 480 11.75 -20.59 -13.61
N GLY A 481 10.63 -20.19 -14.23
CA GLY A 481 10.50 -20.11 -15.68
C GLY A 481 11.59 -19.25 -16.32
N ARG A 482 11.88 -18.07 -15.75
CA ARG A 482 12.91 -17.15 -16.28
C ARG A 482 14.32 -17.67 -16.10
N ILE A 483 14.62 -18.28 -14.95
CA ILE A 483 15.93 -18.91 -14.69
C ILE A 483 16.20 -20.02 -15.71
N ARG A 484 15.19 -20.85 -16.03
CA ARG A 484 15.34 -21.93 -17.04
C ARG A 484 15.64 -21.42 -18.46
N MET A 485 15.31 -20.17 -18.78
CA MET A 485 15.65 -19.59 -20.09
C MET A 485 17.15 -19.35 -20.25
N GLY A 486 17.92 -19.32 -19.15
CA GLY A 486 19.38 -19.21 -19.17
C GLY A 486 19.93 -17.82 -19.52
N ALA A 487 19.08 -16.79 -19.59
CA ALA A 487 19.48 -15.42 -19.95
C ALA A 487 19.98 -14.57 -18.76
N LEU A 488 19.99 -15.13 -17.54
CA LEU A 488 20.31 -14.44 -16.29
C LEU A 488 21.59 -15.02 -15.67
N ALA A 489 22.55 -14.16 -15.35
CA ALA A 489 23.69 -14.55 -14.53
C ALA A 489 23.25 -14.65 -13.06
N LEU A 490 23.31 -15.84 -12.48
CA LEU A 490 23.00 -16.04 -11.06
C LEU A 490 24.27 -15.85 -10.21
N VAL A 491 24.18 -15.00 -9.20
CA VAL A 491 25.29 -14.71 -8.29
C VAL A 491 24.87 -14.98 -6.86
N SER A 492 25.67 -15.74 -6.12
CA SER A 492 25.42 -16.04 -4.70
C SER A 492 26.61 -15.64 -3.84
N PRO A 493 26.41 -15.04 -2.65
CA PRO A 493 27.52 -14.66 -1.77
C PRO A 493 28.16 -15.83 -1.04
N SER A 494 27.52 -17.00 -1.01
CA SER A 494 28.01 -18.20 -0.31
C SER A 494 27.58 -19.49 -0.97
N ARG A 495 28.32 -20.59 -0.73
CA ARG A 495 27.95 -21.93 -1.19
C ARG A 495 26.70 -22.42 -0.45
N SER A 496 26.64 -22.17 0.86
CA SER A 496 25.49 -22.54 1.69
C SER A 496 24.17 -21.92 1.20
N MET A 497 24.23 -20.73 0.57
CA MET A 497 23.05 -20.10 -0.01
C MET A 497 22.61 -20.80 -1.30
N VAL A 498 23.53 -21.20 -2.17
CA VAL A 498 23.21 -22.00 -3.37
C VAL A 498 22.56 -23.32 -2.98
N GLU A 499 23.08 -24.01 -1.97
CA GLU A 499 22.51 -25.27 -1.49
C GLU A 499 21.07 -25.11 -0.95
N ARG A 500 20.79 -23.99 -0.27
CA ARG A 500 19.44 -23.67 0.22
C ARG A 500 18.50 -23.33 -0.92
N TRP A 501 18.93 -22.50 -1.86
CA TRP A 501 18.15 -22.19 -3.05
C TRP A 501 17.86 -23.45 -3.86
N HIS A 502 18.85 -24.30 -4.12
CA HIS A 502 18.67 -25.56 -4.84
C HIS A 502 17.64 -26.49 -4.17
N ALA A 503 17.66 -26.59 -2.82
CA ALA A 503 16.69 -27.40 -2.09
C ALA A 503 15.24 -26.90 -2.27
N LEU A 504 15.05 -25.58 -2.42
CA LEU A 504 13.74 -24.93 -2.49
C LEU A 504 13.27 -24.66 -3.93
N MET A 505 14.21 -24.42 -4.85
CA MET A 505 14.04 -24.09 -6.26
C MET A 505 15.16 -24.79 -7.05
N PRO A 506 14.91 -26.03 -7.55
CA PRO A 506 15.92 -26.87 -8.20
C PRO A 506 16.56 -26.26 -9.46
N GLU A 507 15.95 -25.22 -10.03
CA GLU A 507 16.49 -24.47 -11.16
C GLU A 507 17.79 -23.71 -10.83
N ILE A 508 18.06 -23.47 -9.54
CA ILE A 508 19.30 -22.84 -9.09
C ILE A 508 20.25 -23.94 -8.64
N THR A 509 21.36 -24.12 -9.37
CA THR A 509 22.34 -25.18 -9.13
C THR A 509 23.73 -24.59 -8.90
N ALA A 510 24.67 -25.41 -8.41
CA ALA A 510 26.07 -25.01 -8.31
C ALA A 510 26.73 -24.75 -9.68
N ASP A 511 26.20 -25.35 -10.75
CA ASP A 511 26.77 -25.25 -12.11
C ASP A 511 26.33 -23.97 -12.84
N ASN A 512 25.14 -23.44 -12.51
CA ASN A 512 24.61 -22.22 -13.13
C ASN A 512 24.67 -20.97 -12.23
N THR A 513 25.27 -21.09 -11.04
CA THR A 513 25.37 -19.99 -10.07
C THR A 513 26.82 -19.72 -9.70
N SER A 514 27.27 -18.50 -9.93
CA SER A 514 28.62 -18.06 -9.55
C SER A 514 28.66 -17.64 -8.08
N ILE A 515 29.61 -18.20 -7.32
CA ILE A 515 29.82 -17.85 -5.92
C ILE A 515 30.78 -16.67 -5.87
N VAL A 516 30.25 -15.48 -5.58
CA VAL A 516 31.02 -14.23 -5.46
C VAL A 516 30.75 -13.65 -4.07
N PRO A 517 31.62 -13.90 -3.08
CA PRO A 517 31.40 -13.41 -1.73
C PRO A 517 31.57 -11.88 -1.66
N HIS A 518 30.83 -11.22 -0.78
CA HIS A 518 30.91 -9.75 -0.68
C HIS A 518 32.25 -9.31 -0.09
N GLY A 519 32.90 -8.37 -0.75
CA GLY A 519 34.15 -7.79 -0.25
C GLY A 519 33.93 -6.71 0.81
N ILE A 520 35.01 -6.33 1.50
CA ILE A 520 35.04 -5.24 2.48
C ILE A 520 36.14 -4.23 2.13
N ASP A 521 36.07 -3.03 2.72
CA ASP A 521 37.14 -2.03 2.63
C ASP A 521 38.28 -2.38 3.58
N LEU A 522 39.23 -3.19 3.10
CA LEU A 522 40.39 -3.61 3.87
C LEU A 522 41.32 -2.45 4.24
N ALA A 523 41.34 -1.38 3.44
CA ALA A 523 42.19 -0.22 3.69
C ALA A 523 41.72 0.57 4.92
N SER A 524 40.40 0.70 5.10
CA SER A 524 39.80 1.43 6.24
C SER A 524 39.97 0.72 7.59
N LEU A 525 40.00 -0.61 7.62
CA LEU A 525 40.02 -1.41 8.86
C LEU A 525 41.35 -1.33 9.61
N GLY A 526 42.46 -1.18 8.88
CA GLY A 526 43.81 -1.19 9.44
C GLY A 526 44.33 -2.58 9.83
N PRO A 527 45.47 -2.67 10.52
CA PRO A 527 46.17 -3.95 10.76
C PRO A 527 45.45 -4.84 11.79
N PRO A 528 45.77 -6.15 11.81
CA PRO A 528 45.29 -7.09 12.82
C PRO A 528 45.46 -6.59 14.26
N LEU A 529 44.46 -6.82 15.10
CA LEU A 529 44.46 -6.32 16.48
C LEU A 529 45.23 -7.22 17.44
N PRO A 530 46.01 -6.65 18.38
CA PRO A 530 46.67 -7.42 19.43
C PRO A 530 45.65 -8.02 20.41
N THR A 531 46.09 -9.03 21.18
CA THR A 531 45.29 -9.61 22.27
C THR A 531 45.28 -8.68 23.49
N SER A 532 44.19 -8.66 24.26
CA SER A 532 44.13 -7.91 25.51
C SER A 532 45.19 -8.38 26.52
N ALA A 533 45.66 -7.46 27.36
CA ALA A 533 46.44 -7.80 28.55
C ALA A 533 45.62 -8.71 29.49
N SER A 534 46.27 -9.55 30.30
CA SER A 534 45.57 -10.50 31.17
C SER A 534 45.11 -9.83 32.45
N ASP A 535 43.82 -9.49 32.54
CA ASP A 535 43.14 -9.03 33.77
C ASP A 535 42.26 -10.13 34.41
N GLY A 536 42.25 -11.34 33.82
CA GLY A 536 41.49 -12.50 34.31
C GLY A 536 40.08 -12.65 33.74
N ARG A 537 39.55 -11.69 32.96
CA ARG A 537 38.24 -11.79 32.29
C ARG A 537 38.40 -11.85 30.77
N LEU A 538 37.44 -12.47 30.08
CA LEU A 538 37.36 -12.46 28.62
C LEU A 538 36.70 -11.16 28.14
N ARG A 539 37.27 -10.51 27.14
CA ARG A 539 36.65 -9.32 26.49
C ARG A 539 35.95 -9.78 25.21
N LEU A 540 34.62 -9.75 25.21
CA LEU A 540 33.79 -10.24 24.11
C LEU A 540 33.09 -9.08 23.40
N VAL A 541 33.12 -9.07 22.07
CA VAL A 541 32.37 -8.10 21.27
C VAL A 541 31.19 -8.78 20.57
N VAL A 542 30.02 -8.14 20.55
CA VAL A 542 28.87 -8.53 19.73
C VAL A 542 28.72 -7.48 18.63
N PRO A 543 29.27 -7.73 17.41
CA PRO A 543 29.26 -6.74 16.34
C PRO A 543 27.98 -6.80 15.49
N GLY A 544 27.49 -5.62 15.12
CA GLY A 544 26.35 -5.44 14.22
C GLY A 544 25.01 -5.26 14.94
N ARG A 545 23.95 -5.11 14.13
CA ARG A 545 22.59 -4.89 14.64
C ARG A 545 22.14 -6.07 15.51
N LEU A 546 21.63 -5.77 16.69
CA LEU A 546 21.00 -6.75 17.56
C LEU A 546 19.51 -6.78 17.24
N ALA A 547 18.97 -7.95 16.95
CA ALA A 547 17.59 -8.19 16.60
C ALA A 547 17.25 -9.67 16.87
N PRO A 548 15.97 -10.08 16.91
CA PRO A 548 15.62 -11.48 17.15
C PRO A 548 16.35 -12.45 16.20
N HIS A 549 16.34 -12.17 14.91
CA HIS A 549 17.06 -12.94 13.89
C HIS A 549 18.59 -12.74 13.90
N LYS A 550 19.13 -11.88 14.77
CA LYS A 550 20.58 -11.67 14.97
C LYS A 550 21.06 -12.12 16.36
N GLY A 551 20.22 -12.84 17.11
CA GLY A 551 20.59 -13.45 18.38
C GLY A 551 20.29 -12.62 19.61
N LEU A 552 19.34 -11.68 19.55
CA LEU A 552 18.90 -10.89 20.71
C LEU A 552 18.50 -11.79 21.88
N ASP A 553 17.60 -12.74 21.64
CA ASP A 553 17.06 -13.60 22.71
C ASP A 553 18.15 -14.51 23.28
N LEU A 554 18.98 -15.09 22.41
CA LEU A 554 20.12 -15.94 22.81
C LEU A 554 21.14 -15.17 23.65
N LEU A 555 21.45 -13.92 23.27
CA LEU A 555 22.33 -13.06 24.06
C LEU A 555 21.73 -12.73 25.42
N ALA A 556 20.46 -12.34 25.46
CA ALA A 556 19.77 -11.96 26.69
C ALA A 556 19.72 -13.12 27.69
N GLU A 557 19.41 -14.34 27.21
CA GLU A 557 19.34 -15.54 28.05
C GLU A 557 20.73 -16.00 28.52
N ALA A 558 21.77 -15.87 27.68
CA ALA A 558 23.14 -16.23 28.03
C ALA A 558 23.82 -15.23 28.97
N LEU A 559 23.33 -13.98 29.02
CA LEU A 559 24.00 -12.86 29.68
C LEU A 559 24.41 -13.13 31.13
N PRO A 560 23.58 -13.72 32.01
CA PRO A 560 23.99 -14.03 33.38
C PRO A 560 25.21 -14.96 33.46
N GLY A 561 25.29 -15.94 32.56
CA GLY A 561 26.43 -16.85 32.46
C GLY A 561 27.68 -16.18 31.88
N LEU A 562 27.51 -15.24 30.93
CA LEU A 562 28.60 -14.47 30.35
C LEU A 562 29.23 -13.51 31.38
N MET A 563 28.40 -12.81 32.15
CA MET A 563 28.85 -11.79 33.09
C MET A 563 29.74 -12.32 34.22
N ALA A 564 29.64 -13.62 34.53
CA ALA A 564 30.49 -14.26 35.53
C ALA A 564 32.00 -14.18 35.18
N ASN A 565 32.36 -14.23 33.89
CA ASN A 565 33.76 -14.35 33.46
C ASN A 565 34.14 -13.44 32.27
N ALA A 566 33.21 -12.62 31.75
CA ALA A 566 33.45 -11.78 30.58
C ALA A 566 33.01 -10.32 30.76
N GLN A 567 33.66 -9.42 30.03
CA GLN A 567 33.20 -8.07 29.75
C GLN A 567 32.66 -8.04 28.32
N LEU A 568 31.56 -7.34 28.08
CA LEU A 568 30.89 -7.30 26.78
C LEU A 568 30.91 -5.90 26.17
N LEU A 569 31.17 -5.83 24.86
CA LEU A 569 30.92 -4.67 24.02
C LEU A 569 29.84 -5.01 23.00
N LEU A 570 28.69 -4.37 23.05
CA LEU A 570 27.67 -4.42 22.01
C LEU A 570 27.93 -3.28 21.02
N LEU A 571 28.47 -3.59 19.84
CA LEU A 571 28.96 -2.60 18.87
C LEU A 571 28.06 -2.54 17.63
N GLY A 572 27.40 -1.40 17.40
CA GLY A 572 26.40 -1.23 16.35
C GLY A 572 25.07 -1.90 16.65
N ALA A 573 24.79 -2.16 17.93
CA ALA A 573 23.65 -2.99 18.35
C ALA A 573 22.27 -2.37 18.08
N GLY A 574 22.22 -1.08 17.73
CA GLY A 574 20.98 -0.34 17.49
C GLY A 574 20.11 -0.23 18.74
N ASP A 575 18.83 0.05 18.54
CA ASP A 575 17.92 0.34 19.64
C ASP A 575 17.69 -0.86 20.57
N PHE A 576 17.66 -2.08 20.02
CA PHE A 576 17.62 -3.30 20.84
C PHE A 576 18.87 -3.48 21.71
N GLY A 577 20.01 -2.92 21.33
CA GLY A 577 21.20 -2.92 22.18
C GLY A 577 21.08 -2.00 23.40
N ARG A 578 20.26 -0.94 23.32
CA ARG A 578 20.17 0.09 24.37
C ARG A 578 19.60 -0.45 25.68
N CYS A 579 18.78 -1.51 25.65
CA CYS A 579 18.23 -2.11 26.87
C CYS A 579 19.29 -2.79 27.76
N PHE A 580 20.48 -3.04 27.22
CA PHE A 580 21.60 -3.58 27.99
C PHE A 580 22.51 -2.48 28.58
N ALA A 581 22.22 -1.21 28.30
CA ALA A 581 23.02 -0.10 28.83
C ALA A 581 22.86 0.02 30.35
N GLY A 582 23.97 0.25 31.05
CA GLY A 582 23.99 0.38 32.52
C GLY A 582 24.17 -0.94 33.27
N LEU A 583 24.17 -2.09 32.57
CA LEU A 583 24.55 -3.36 33.18
C LEU A 583 26.06 -3.40 33.44
N GLU A 584 26.45 -3.86 34.63
CA GLU A 584 27.85 -3.95 35.02
C GLU A 584 28.61 -4.89 34.07
N GLY A 585 29.72 -4.40 33.50
CA GLY A 585 30.53 -5.16 32.55
C GLY A 585 30.00 -5.18 31.11
N VAL A 586 28.95 -4.41 30.78
CA VAL A 586 28.44 -4.25 29.41
C VAL A 586 28.60 -2.81 28.92
N GLN A 587 29.35 -2.65 27.83
CA GLN A 587 29.43 -1.40 27.07
C GLN A 587 28.51 -1.48 25.85
N VAL A 588 27.72 -0.45 25.59
CA VAL A 588 26.83 -0.38 24.42
C VAL A 588 27.22 0.81 23.56
N VAL A 589 27.52 0.54 22.28
CA VAL A 589 27.65 1.52 21.21
C VAL A 589 26.52 1.25 20.22
N PRO A 590 25.39 1.97 20.29
CA PRO A 590 24.22 1.68 19.47
C PRO A 590 24.47 1.88 17.97
N ASP A 591 25.19 2.94 17.62
CA ASP A 591 25.47 3.37 16.25
C ASP A 591 26.90 3.94 16.18
N TYR A 592 27.58 3.75 15.04
CA TYR A 592 28.93 4.26 14.79
C TYR A 592 29.14 4.47 13.28
N ASP A 593 30.05 5.37 12.91
CA ASP A 593 30.47 5.55 11.52
C ASP A 593 31.39 4.41 11.09
N ALA A 594 31.25 3.89 9.87
CA ALA A 594 31.95 2.68 9.42
C ALA A 594 33.48 2.75 9.64
N ASP A 595 34.09 3.91 9.38
CA ASP A 595 35.53 4.14 9.54
C ASP A 595 36.00 4.08 11.02
N ALA A 596 35.09 4.26 11.97
CA ALA A 596 35.38 4.19 13.41
C ALA A 596 35.40 2.75 13.96
N LEU A 597 35.02 1.75 13.15
CA LEU A 597 34.98 0.34 13.58
C LEU A 597 36.31 -0.14 14.18
N GLY A 598 37.41 0.11 13.46
CA GLY A 598 38.74 -0.28 13.91
C GLY A 598 39.12 0.35 15.25
N ASP A 599 38.76 1.62 15.46
CA ASP A 599 39.12 2.36 16.68
C ASP A 599 38.32 1.91 17.90
N HIS A 600 37.03 1.64 17.73
CA HIS A 600 36.21 1.03 18.78
C HIS A 600 36.79 -0.31 19.22
N LEU A 601 37.16 -1.17 18.26
CA LEU A 601 37.72 -2.49 18.54
C LEU A 601 39.14 -2.40 19.13
N ARG A 602 39.98 -1.43 18.72
CA ARG A 602 41.29 -1.18 19.34
C ARG A 602 41.17 -0.77 20.80
N THR A 603 40.23 0.14 21.07
CA THR A 603 39.97 0.65 22.42
C THR A 603 39.49 -0.46 23.34
N PHE A 604 38.58 -1.30 22.85
CA PHE A 604 38.05 -2.41 23.63
C PHE A 604 38.94 -3.66 23.61
N ALA A 605 39.86 -3.80 22.66
CA ALA A 605 40.78 -4.94 22.50
C ALA A 605 40.12 -6.32 22.75
N PRO A 606 39.12 -6.73 21.95
CA PRO A 606 38.38 -7.97 22.19
C PRO A 606 39.25 -9.20 22.03
N ASP A 607 39.01 -10.19 22.89
CA ASP A 607 39.60 -11.52 22.82
C ASP A 607 38.90 -12.39 21.76
N ALA A 608 37.57 -12.26 21.65
CA ALA A 608 36.74 -12.94 20.66
C ALA A 608 35.46 -12.13 20.35
N ALA A 609 34.79 -12.46 19.25
CA ALA A 609 33.50 -11.89 18.86
C ALA A 609 32.38 -12.94 18.93
N LEU A 610 31.16 -12.54 19.30
CA LEU A 610 29.97 -13.39 19.31
C LEU A 610 29.08 -13.07 18.10
N LEU A 611 28.81 -14.08 17.26
CA LEU A 611 27.93 -13.98 16.10
C LEU A 611 26.76 -14.96 16.29
N LEU A 612 25.69 -14.48 16.92
CA LEU A 612 24.68 -15.33 17.56
C LEU A 612 23.39 -15.53 16.74
N SER A 613 23.44 -15.40 15.42
CA SER A 613 22.24 -15.51 14.57
C SER A 613 21.56 -16.87 14.70
N PRO A 614 20.30 -16.96 15.17
CA PRO A 614 19.59 -18.24 15.27
C PRO A 614 19.06 -18.72 13.91
N VAL A 615 19.07 -17.85 12.89
CA VAL A 615 18.70 -18.21 11.51
C VAL A 615 19.97 -18.36 10.65
N PRO A 616 19.94 -19.22 9.61
CA PRO A 616 21.07 -19.36 8.69
C PRO A 616 21.47 -18.04 8.05
N GLU A 617 22.72 -17.64 8.23
CA GLU A 617 23.22 -16.38 7.68
C GLU A 617 23.57 -16.52 6.19
N SER A 618 23.25 -15.48 5.40
CA SER A 618 23.56 -15.44 3.97
C SER A 618 25.04 -15.27 3.68
N PHE A 619 25.72 -14.38 4.43
CA PHE A 619 27.15 -14.06 4.24
C PHE A 619 27.84 -13.56 5.51
N SER A 620 27.29 -12.54 6.17
CA SER A 620 27.90 -11.74 7.26
C SER A 620 29.15 -10.94 6.89
N TYR A 621 28.97 -9.61 6.81
CA TYR A 621 30.07 -8.64 6.74
C TYR A 621 30.87 -8.60 8.04
N THR A 622 30.21 -8.70 9.20
CA THR A 622 30.88 -8.64 10.50
C THR A 622 31.84 -9.81 10.68
N LEU A 623 31.54 -10.98 10.12
CA LEU A 623 32.51 -12.09 10.08
C LEU A 623 33.76 -11.71 9.28
N SER A 624 33.61 -11.12 8.09
CA SER A 624 34.74 -10.68 7.27
C SER A 624 35.60 -9.65 8.02
N GLU A 625 34.97 -8.68 8.68
CA GLU A 625 35.65 -7.64 9.48
C GLU A 625 36.42 -8.25 10.67
N MET A 626 35.81 -9.18 11.41
CA MET A 626 36.47 -9.87 12.52
C MET A 626 37.66 -10.70 12.03
N GLN A 627 37.51 -11.40 10.90
CA GLN A 627 38.60 -12.18 10.30
C GLN A 627 39.75 -11.26 9.85
N ALA A 628 39.45 -10.13 9.21
CA ALA A 628 40.43 -9.13 8.77
C ALA A 628 41.27 -8.58 9.94
N LEU A 629 40.60 -8.34 11.07
CA LEU A 629 41.23 -7.83 12.29
C LEU A 629 41.86 -8.95 13.16
N ALA A 630 41.89 -10.18 12.66
CA ALA A 630 42.34 -11.38 13.35
C ALA A 630 41.67 -11.58 14.72
N ILE A 631 40.36 -11.37 14.81
CA ILE A 631 39.53 -11.62 15.99
C ILE A 631 38.83 -12.98 15.81
N PRO A 632 39.07 -13.98 16.68
CA PRO A 632 38.36 -15.24 16.64
C PRO A 632 36.88 -15.05 16.92
N VAL A 633 36.03 -15.83 16.24
CA VAL A 633 34.58 -15.74 16.40
C VAL A 633 34.01 -16.96 17.12
N ILE A 634 32.98 -16.76 17.91
CA ILE A 634 32.09 -17.80 18.43
C ILE A 634 30.77 -17.58 17.71
N ALA A 635 30.47 -18.42 16.74
CA ALA A 635 29.35 -18.25 15.84
C ALA A 635 28.37 -19.40 15.96
N THR A 636 27.09 -19.11 15.81
CA THR A 636 26.07 -20.15 15.68
C THR A 636 26.29 -20.96 14.40
N ARG A 637 25.95 -22.24 14.45
CA ARG A 637 26.06 -23.17 13.34
C ARG A 637 24.89 -22.93 12.38
N GLY A 638 25.14 -22.19 11.31
CA GLY A 638 24.11 -21.90 10.31
C GLY A 638 24.66 -21.11 9.14
N GLY A 639 24.25 -21.51 7.92
CA GLY A 639 24.60 -20.82 6.68
C GLY A 639 26.08 -20.51 6.51
N ALA A 640 26.40 -19.26 6.16
CA ALA A 640 27.76 -18.82 5.84
C ALA A 640 28.75 -18.95 7.02
N PHE A 641 28.28 -19.04 8.26
CA PHE A 641 29.18 -19.29 9.40
C PHE A 641 29.80 -20.68 9.32
N SER A 642 29.01 -21.70 9.00
CA SER A 642 29.48 -23.09 8.93
C SER A 642 30.51 -23.34 7.84
N GLU A 643 30.45 -22.58 6.73
CA GLU A 643 31.40 -22.73 5.62
C GLU A 643 32.68 -21.88 5.82
N ARG A 644 32.59 -20.75 6.54
CA ARG A 644 33.67 -19.75 6.65
C ARG A 644 34.42 -19.81 7.99
N VAL A 645 33.88 -20.46 9.02
CA VAL A 645 34.54 -20.65 10.32
C VAL A 645 35.06 -22.08 10.42
N ALA A 646 36.38 -22.22 10.52
CA ALA A 646 37.02 -23.50 10.78
C ALA A 646 37.01 -23.74 12.29
N ASP A 647 36.07 -24.57 12.75
CA ASP A 647 35.86 -24.87 14.16
C ASP A 647 37.16 -25.33 14.86
N GLY A 648 37.47 -24.70 16.00
CA GLY A 648 38.70 -24.92 16.75
C GLY A 648 39.96 -24.32 16.14
N ARG A 649 39.92 -23.73 14.93
CA ARG A 649 41.08 -23.15 14.22
C ARG A 649 41.00 -21.65 13.99
N THR A 650 39.85 -21.14 13.53
CA THR A 650 39.62 -19.70 13.30
C THR A 650 38.50 -19.14 14.19
N GLY A 651 37.80 -20.01 14.90
CA GLY A 651 36.71 -19.69 15.81
C GLY A 651 36.09 -20.96 16.37
N PHE A 652 34.91 -20.83 16.97
CA PHE A 652 34.09 -21.92 17.47
C PHE A 652 32.70 -21.88 16.83
N LEU A 653 32.18 -23.04 16.45
CA LEU A 653 30.81 -23.21 15.98
C LEU A 653 29.94 -23.86 17.07
N VAL A 654 28.87 -23.18 17.45
CA VAL A 654 27.94 -23.63 18.51
C VAL A 654 26.53 -23.80 17.96
N ASP A 655 25.74 -24.67 18.56
CA ASP A 655 24.30 -24.68 18.28
C ASP A 655 23.65 -23.41 18.84
N ALA A 656 22.50 -23.00 18.29
CA ALA A 656 21.82 -21.75 18.62
C ALA A 656 21.05 -21.84 19.96
N ASP A 657 21.75 -22.23 21.02
CA ASP A 657 21.23 -22.38 22.38
C ASP A 657 22.27 -21.96 23.44
N VAL A 658 21.78 -21.58 24.62
CA VAL A 658 22.62 -21.05 25.70
C VAL A 658 23.62 -22.08 26.22
N SER A 659 23.22 -23.35 26.31
CA SER A 659 24.08 -24.41 26.85
C SER A 659 25.30 -24.61 25.96
N SER A 660 25.11 -24.71 24.65
CA SER A 660 26.17 -24.83 23.67
C SER A 660 27.11 -23.63 23.67
N LEU A 661 26.57 -22.40 23.77
CA LEU A 661 27.36 -21.18 23.85
C LEU A 661 28.24 -21.14 25.11
N LEU A 662 27.65 -21.38 26.29
CA LEU A 662 28.39 -21.39 27.56
C LEU A 662 29.41 -22.53 27.62
N ALA A 663 29.10 -23.69 27.07
CA ALA A 663 30.03 -24.82 26.98
C ALA A 663 31.22 -24.53 26.05
N ALA A 664 31.01 -23.77 24.97
CA ALA A 664 32.11 -23.32 24.13
C ALA A 664 33.00 -22.32 24.87
N LEU A 665 32.40 -21.34 25.54
CA LEU A 665 33.13 -20.33 26.33
C LEU A 665 33.96 -20.94 27.46
N ALA A 666 33.45 -21.98 28.13
CA ALA A 666 34.20 -22.71 29.16
C ALA A 666 35.47 -23.40 28.63
N LYS A 667 35.56 -23.65 27.31
CA LYS A 667 36.73 -24.26 26.63
C LYS A 667 37.72 -23.22 26.10
N ILE A 668 37.44 -21.93 26.30
CA ILE A 668 38.26 -20.84 25.79
C ILE A 668 39.31 -20.44 26.82
N ASP A 669 40.57 -20.45 26.38
CA ASP A 669 41.68 -19.86 27.09
C ASP A 669 42.47 -18.90 26.17
N LYS A 670 43.23 -17.98 26.76
CA LYS A 670 44.01 -17.00 25.99
C LYS A 670 45.06 -17.65 25.06
N PRO A 671 45.79 -18.73 25.45
CA PRO A 671 46.70 -19.44 24.54
C PRO A 671 46.02 -19.93 23.26
N ARG A 672 44.86 -20.56 23.37
CA ARG A 672 44.09 -21.07 22.24
C ARG A 672 43.60 -19.95 21.34
N LEU A 673 43.09 -18.85 21.92
CA LEU A 673 42.71 -17.67 21.14
C LEU A 673 43.91 -17.10 20.38
N ARG A 674 45.08 -16.97 21.01
CA ARG A 674 46.31 -16.50 20.33
C ARG A 674 46.71 -17.38 19.14
N ALA A 675 46.56 -18.69 19.26
CA ALA A 675 46.80 -19.62 18.15
C ALA A 675 45.79 -19.40 17.00
N MET A 676 44.52 -19.16 17.32
CA MET A 676 43.50 -18.82 16.33
C MET A 676 43.80 -17.49 15.63
N ARG A 677 44.19 -16.45 16.37
CA ARG A 677 44.59 -15.14 15.80
C ARG A 677 45.76 -15.29 14.83
N THR A 678 46.76 -16.11 15.17
CA THR A 678 47.90 -16.41 14.28
C THR A 678 47.46 -17.08 12.99
N THR A 679 46.44 -17.94 13.06
CA THR A 679 45.85 -18.57 11.87
C THR A 679 45.07 -17.56 11.04
N LEU A 680 44.24 -16.74 11.69
CA LEU A 680 43.45 -15.69 11.04
C LEU A 680 44.31 -14.63 10.35
N ALA A 681 45.45 -14.24 10.94
CA ALA A 681 46.37 -13.28 10.34
C ALA A 681 47.00 -13.75 9.01
N ARG A 682 46.84 -15.04 8.65
CA ARG A 682 47.26 -15.60 7.36
C ARG A 682 46.11 -15.73 6.35
N ILE A 683 44.88 -15.44 6.77
CA ILE A 683 43.70 -15.47 5.91
C ILE A 683 43.50 -14.05 5.40
N THR A 684 43.55 -13.88 4.08
CA THR A 684 43.23 -12.60 3.43
C THR A 684 41.73 -12.57 3.15
N PRO A 685 40.94 -11.68 3.77
CA PRO A 685 39.55 -11.47 3.41
C PRO A 685 39.45 -10.88 2.00
N ILE A 686 38.27 -10.97 1.40
CA ILE A 686 38.02 -10.46 0.04
C ILE A 686 37.89 -8.94 0.08
N ASP A 687 38.64 -8.26 -0.78
CA ASP A 687 38.51 -6.81 -0.98
C ASP A 687 37.26 -6.51 -1.82
N ARG A 688 36.59 -5.38 -1.55
CA ARG A 688 35.43 -4.94 -2.35
C ARG A 688 35.74 -4.82 -3.84
N ARG A 689 36.96 -4.44 -4.24
CA ARG A 689 37.37 -4.33 -5.65
C ARG A 689 37.35 -5.69 -6.35
N ASP A 690 37.84 -6.73 -5.70
CA ASP A 690 37.87 -8.09 -6.26
C ASP A 690 36.45 -8.65 -6.43
N SER A 691 35.58 -8.39 -5.45
CA SER A 691 34.17 -8.79 -5.49
C SER A 691 33.41 -8.11 -6.63
N VAL A 692 33.61 -6.80 -6.82
CA VAL A 692 33.00 -6.03 -7.92
C VAL A 692 33.51 -6.49 -9.28
N ALA A 693 34.82 -6.66 -9.43
CA ALA A 693 35.41 -7.14 -10.68
C ALA A 693 34.85 -8.52 -11.08
N ALA A 694 34.66 -9.42 -10.11
CA ALA A 694 34.07 -10.73 -10.35
C ALA A 694 32.61 -10.66 -10.81
N VAL A 695 31.79 -9.75 -10.27
CA VAL A 695 30.41 -9.55 -10.74
C VAL A 695 30.39 -8.94 -12.14
N ASN A 696 31.18 -7.90 -12.38
CA ASN A 696 31.26 -7.23 -13.69
C ASN A 696 31.71 -8.19 -14.81
N ALA A 697 32.64 -9.11 -14.51
CA ALA A 697 33.10 -10.13 -15.45
C ALA A 697 31.96 -11.03 -15.98
N LEU A 698 30.89 -11.25 -15.19
CA LEU A 698 29.73 -12.04 -15.61
C LEU A 698 28.83 -11.30 -16.62
N LEU A 699 28.98 -9.98 -16.73
CA LEU A 699 28.18 -9.11 -17.59
C LEU A 699 28.97 -8.56 -18.79
N ALA A 700 30.22 -9.00 -18.99
CA ALA A 700 31.19 -8.47 -19.96
C ALA A 700 30.68 -8.35 -21.40
N ALA A 701 29.76 -9.21 -21.85
CA ALA A 701 29.15 -9.15 -23.19
C ALA A 701 28.35 -7.85 -23.48
N GLY A 702 28.03 -7.06 -22.44
CA GLY A 702 27.29 -5.80 -22.57
C GLY A 702 28.10 -4.53 -22.90
N ASP A 703 29.44 -4.62 -23.05
CA ASP A 703 30.32 -3.44 -23.24
C ASP A 703 30.53 -3.02 -24.71
N GLU A 704 29.99 -3.75 -25.70
CA GLU A 704 30.19 -3.36 -27.09
C GLU A 704 29.48 -2.03 -27.43
N PRO A 705 30.18 -1.07 -28.08
CA PRO A 705 29.60 0.21 -28.43
C PRO A 705 28.55 0.03 -29.53
N ALA A 706 27.27 0.11 -29.17
CA ALA A 706 26.23 0.29 -30.19
C ALA A 706 26.33 1.71 -30.74
N ALA A 707 26.38 1.83 -32.08
CA ALA A 707 26.24 3.10 -32.78
C ALA A 707 25.00 3.83 -32.25
N CYS A 708 25.23 4.95 -31.57
CA CYS A 708 24.16 5.81 -31.08
C CYS A 708 23.68 6.64 -32.26
N ASP A 709 22.87 6.05 -33.13
CA ASP A 709 22.00 6.83 -34.00
C ASP A 709 20.74 7.18 -33.21
N PRO A 710 20.40 8.47 -33.05
CA PRO A 710 19.12 8.87 -32.49
C PRO A 710 18.03 8.51 -33.51
N LEU A 711 17.52 7.28 -33.45
CA LEU A 711 16.42 6.85 -34.32
C LEU A 711 15.07 7.44 -33.84
N PRO A 712 14.19 7.77 -34.78
CA PRO A 712 13.02 8.61 -34.53
C PRO A 712 11.89 7.82 -33.85
N LEU A 713 11.38 8.40 -32.75
CA LEU A 713 10.11 8.01 -32.15
C LEU A 713 8.97 8.14 -33.17
N MET A 714 8.09 7.13 -33.21
CA MET A 714 6.80 7.04 -33.94
C MET A 714 6.84 6.45 -35.36
N ALA A 715 6.76 5.11 -35.50
CA ALA A 715 6.11 4.47 -36.67
C ALA A 715 5.72 2.99 -36.47
N ASP A 716 6.53 2.14 -35.83
CA ASP A 716 6.40 0.68 -36.01
C ASP A 716 5.50 -0.08 -35.01
N ALA A 717 4.87 0.60 -34.05
CA ALA A 717 4.02 -0.04 -33.03
C ALA A 717 2.65 -0.56 -33.55
N LEU A 718 2.31 -0.33 -34.83
CA LEU A 718 1.02 -0.70 -35.41
C LEU A 718 0.96 -2.10 -36.02
N THR A 719 2.11 -2.76 -36.23
CA THR A 719 2.15 -4.04 -36.96
C THR A 719 1.99 -5.26 -36.05
N ASP A 720 2.40 -5.18 -34.76
CA ASP A 720 2.32 -6.31 -33.81
C ASP A 720 0.90 -6.52 -33.22
N LEU A 721 0.00 -5.53 -33.37
CA LEU A 721 -1.36 -5.56 -32.83
C LEU A 721 -2.29 -6.55 -33.55
N ARG A 722 -1.95 -6.99 -34.77
CA ARG A 722 -2.80 -7.88 -35.58
C ARG A 722 -2.59 -9.37 -35.30
N LEU A 723 -1.42 -9.78 -34.78
CA LEU A 723 -1.12 -11.20 -34.59
C LEU A 723 -1.67 -11.80 -33.28
N ARG A 724 -2.01 -10.98 -32.29
CA ARG A 724 -2.46 -11.47 -30.97
C ARG A 724 -3.98 -11.68 -30.85
N HIS A 725 -4.74 -11.29 -31.88
CA HIS A 725 -6.21 -11.37 -31.89
C HIS A 725 -6.74 -12.81 -32.12
N ASP A 726 -5.91 -13.76 -32.57
CA ASP A 726 -6.36 -15.12 -32.94
C ASP A 726 -6.28 -16.17 -31.82
N LEU A 727 -5.65 -15.89 -30.68
CA LEU A 727 -5.44 -16.89 -29.62
C LEU A 727 -6.54 -16.89 -28.53
N GLY A 728 -7.43 -15.90 -28.50
CA GLY A 728 -8.50 -15.75 -27.50
C GLY A 728 -9.74 -16.63 -27.72
N ALA A 729 -9.86 -17.32 -28.87
CA ALA A 729 -11.10 -17.99 -29.27
C ALA A 729 -11.34 -19.39 -28.67
N ARG A 730 -10.43 -19.95 -27.85
CA ARG A 730 -10.49 -21.37 -27.45
C ARG A 730 -10.71 -21.70 -25.96
N ALA A 731 -10.80 -20.72 -25.06
CA ALA A 731 -10.89 -20.99 -23.62
C ALA A 731 -12.28 -20.77 -22.98
N ARG A 732 -13.36 -20.76 -23.79
CA ARG A 732 -14.72 -20.39 -23.39
C ARG A 732 -15.62 -21.56 -22.92
N ILE A 733 -15.06 -22.73 -22.59
CA ILE A 733 -15.88 -23.90 -22.21
C ILE A 733 -15.33 -24.52 -20.93
N ARG A 734 -16.20 -24.60 -19.91
CA ARG A 734 -16.07 -25.17 -18.56
C ARG A 734 -15.67 -24.17 -17.46
N LEU A 735 -16.67 -23.52 -16.86
CA LEU A 735 -16.79 -23.46 -15.40
C LEU A 735 -18.22 -23.04 -14.94
N GLU A 736 -19.26 -23.63 -15.54
CA GLU A 736 -20.60 -23.64 -14.94
C GLU A 736 -20.72 -24.88 -14.05
N ALA A 737 -20.38 -24.77 -12.77
CA ALA A 737 -20.84 -25.66 -11.69
C ALA A 737 -20.07 -25.36 -10.39
N ALA A 738 -20.56 -24.43 -9.58
CA ALA A 738 -20.42 -24.44 -8.11
C ALA A 738 -21.10 -23.20 -7.50
N VAL A 739 -22.43 -23.19 -7.48
CA VAL A 739 -23.21 -22.27 -6.63
C VAL A 739 -24.18 -23.15 -5.85
N HIS A 740 -23.86 -23.49 -4.60
CA HIS A 740 -24.86 -23.77 -3.57
C HIS A 740 -24.26 -23.81 -2.16
N HIS A 741 -25.04 -23.26 -1.22
CA HIS A 741 -24.82 -23.09 0.23
C HIS A 741 -23.89 -21.93 0.61
N GLU A 742 -24.25 -21.01 1.51
CA GLU A 742 -25.23 -21.06 2.60
C GLU A 742 -25.63 -19.63 3.03
N ARG A 743 -26.91 -19.43 3.35
CA ARG A 743 -27.47 -18.24 3.98
C ARG A 743 -27.51 -18.46 5.49
N GLY A 744 -27.15 -17.46 6.28
CA GLY A 744 -27.37 -17.50 7.74
C GLY A 744 -27.13 -16.19 8.46
N SER A 745 -28.24 -15.53 8.84
CA SER A 745 -28.40 -14.59 9.96
C SER A 745 -27.89 -13.14 9.87
N ARG A 746 -28.86 -12.25 9.66
CA ARG A 746 -28.94 -10.87 10.20
C ARG A 746 -29.87 -10.88 11.42
N ALA A 747 -29.51 -10.13 12.47
CA ALA A 747 -30.35 -9.29 13.36
C ALA A 747 -29.44 -8.79 14.52
N LEU A 748 -29.52 -7.61 15.14
CA LEU A 748 -30.63 -6.72 15.52
C LEU A 748 -30.13 -5.28 15.79
N CYS A 749 -31.02 -4.30 15.53
CA CYS A 749 -31.40 -3.07 16.28
C CYS A 749 -30.36 -1.98 16.64
N GLU A 750 -30.54 -0.70 16.20
CA GLU A 750 -31.41 0.37 16.78
C GLU A 750 -30.93 0.84 18.17
N ALA A 751 -30.88 2.10 18.61
CA ALA A 751 -31.14 3.45 18.07
C ALA A 751 -30.68 4.46 19.16
N ARG A 752 -30.42 5.74 18.82
CA ARG A 752 -30.94 6.99 19.45
C ARG A 752 -29.96 8.18 19.42
N SER A 753 -30.58 9.33 19.20
CA SER A 753 -30.09 10.69 18.97
C SER A 753 -30.14 11.56 20.24
N VAL A 754 -29.24 12.54 20.37
CA VAL A 754 -29.49 13.79 21.13
C VAL A 754 -28.78 14.98 20.45
N ALA A 755 -29.44 16.14 20.46
CA ALA A 755 -29.09 17.41 19.79
C ALA A 755 -28.29 18.38 20.71
N PRO A 756 -27.71 19.49 20.18
CA PRO A 756 -26.61 20.24 20.80
C PRO A 756 -27.00 21.62 21.40
N SER A 757 -26.14 22.15 22.27
CA SER A 757 -26.17 23.53 22.83
C SER A 757 -24.85 23.76 23.60
N ALA A 758 -24.15 24.91 23.64
CA ALA A 758 -24.25 26.22 23.01
C ALA A 758 -22.94 27.02 23.26
N ALA A 759 -22.70 28.01 22.38
CA ALA A 759 -22.00 29.29 22.57
C ALA A 759 -20.48 29.34 22.91
N ALA A 760 -19.67 29.60 21.87
CA ALA A 760 -18.27 29.98 21.92
C ALA A 760 -18.04 31.46 22.30
N ARG A 761 -16.92 31.73 22.99
CA ARG A 761 -16.30 33.07 23.17
C ARG A 761 -14.92 33.07 22.48
N PRO A 762 -14.49 34.17 21.84
CA PRO A 762 -13.31 34.16 20.99
C PRO A 762 -12.02 34.16 21.82
N VAL A 763 -11.11 33.22 21.55
CA VAL A 763 -9.76 33.17 22.13
C VAL A 763 -8.73 33.59 21.07
N THR A 764 -7.83 34.48 21.45
CA THR A 764 -6.71 34.97 20.65
C THR A 764 -5.66 33.88 20.44
N ARG A 765 -5.24 33.66 19.20
CA ARG A 765 -4.26 32.62 18.81
C ARG A 765 -2.82 33.05 19.11
N HIS A 766 -2.02 32.11 19.61
CA HIS A 766 -0.59 32.30 19.90
C HIS A 766 0.23 32.37 18.58
N PRO A 767 1.16 33.34 18.41
CA PRO A 767 1.79 33.65 17.11
C PRO A 767 2.58 32.49 16.46
N ARG A 768 3.15 31.58 17.24
CA ARG A 768 4.03 30.49 16.76
C ARG A 768 3.32 29.29 16.12
N ILE A 769 2.00 29.18 16.21
CA ILE A 769 1.24 28.05 15.60
C ILE A 769 1.07 28.22 14.08
N ALA A 770 1.17 29.45 13.57
CA ALA A 770 1.02 29.74 12.15
C ALA A 770 2.23 29.28 11.31
N GLU A 771 3.44 29.32 11.88
CA GLU A 771 4.69 28.98 11.17
C GLU A 771 4.91 27.47 10.97
N LEU A 772 4.26 26.61 11.76
CA LEU A 772 4.50 25.15 11.76
C LEU A 772 3.54 24.33 10.87
N ARG A 773 2.63 24.98 10.12
CA ARG A 773 1.65 24.28 9.25
C ARG A 773 2.30 23.51 8.08
N GLY A 774 3.49 23.89 7.66
CA GLY A 774 4.21 23.26 6.54
C GLY A 774 4.84 21.90 6.86
N ASP A 775 5.08 21.58 8.13
CA ASP A 775 5.93 20.44 8.54
C ASP A 775 5.13 19.22 9.08
N ARG A 776 3.79 19.32 9.10
CA ARG A 776 2.90 18.32 9.72
C ARG A 776 3.02 16.92 9.09
N THR A 777 3.21 16.84 7.77
CA THR A 777 3.34 15.56 7.05
C THR A 777 4.68 14.87 7.35
N GLN A 778 5.76 15.65 7.49
CA GLN A 778 7.10 15.12 7.74
C GLN A 778 7.25 14.65 9.20
N ILE A 779 6.69 15.39 10.15
CA ILE A 779 6.65 15.01 11.57
C ILE A 779 5.76 13.78 11.77
N ARG A 780 4.60 13.72 11.11
CA ARG A 780 3.72 12.54 11.10
C ARG A 780 4.45 11.30 10.57
N ALA A 781 5.12 11.41 9.42
CA ALA A 781 5.92 10.32 8.86
C ALA A 781 7.04 9.86 9.80
N ARG A 782 7.70 10.79 10.51
CA ARG A 782 8.76 10.48 11.50
C ARG A 782 8.22 9.75 12.74
N ILE A 783 7.05 10.13 13.25
CA ILE A 783 6.42 9.45 14.40
C ILE A 783 5.91 8.06 14.01
N HIS A 784 5.30 7.91 12.83
CA HIS A 784 4.90 6.60 12.28
C HIS A 784 6.10 5.68 12.04
N TYR A 785 7.23 6.26 11.58
CA TYR A 785 8.49 5.55 11.40
C TYR A 785 9.13 5.13 12.73
N TRP A 786 9.15 6.02 13.74
CA TRP A 786 9.73 5.73 15.07
C TRP A 786 8.94 4.71 15.88
N LEU A 787 7.60 4.73 15.80
CA LEU A 787 6.74 3.87 16.62
C LEU A 787 6.19 2.66 15.83
N GLY A 788 6.35 2.63 14.51
CA GLY A 788 5.84 1.54 13.66
C GLY A 788 4.31 1.39 13.67
N ILE A 789 3.58 2.48 13.97
CA ILE A 789 2.12 2.53 14.12
C ILE A 789 1.46 2.72 12.73
N PRO A 790 0.38 1.99 12.37
CA PRO A 790 -0.38 2.19 11.14
C PRO A 790 -1.13 3.53 11.00
N ASP A 791 -1.49 3.92 9.77
CA ASP A 791 -2.32 5.11 9.48
C ASP A 791 -3.77 5.06 9.99
N ALA A 792 -4.28 3.86 10.32
CA ALA A 792 -5.66 3.62 10.74
C ALA A 792 -5.72 2.75 12.01
N MET A 793 -4.95 3.13 13.02
CA MET A 793 -4.96 2.51 14.35
C MET A 793 -5.33 3.55 15.40
N ARG A 794 -6.29 3.23 16.26
CA ARG A 794 -6.73 4.09 17.37
C ARG A 794 -5.81 3.83 18.56
N VAL A 795 -5.31 4.88 19.21
CA VAL A 795 -4.36 4.74 20.31
C VAL A 795 -5.01 5.14 21.63
N VAL A 796 -4.89 4.28 22.63
CA VAL A 796 -5.32 4.53 24.01
C VAL A 796 -4.09 4.81 24.85
N LEU A 797 -4.06 5.95 25.53
CA LEU A 797 -2.92 6.38 26.34
C LEU A 797 -3.16 6.05 27.81
N HIS A 798 -2.19 5.41 28.45
CA HIS A 798 -2.13 5.23 29.90
C HIS A 798 -1.05 6.14 30.49
N PRO A 799 -1.37 6.97 31.50
CA PRO A 799 -0.39 7.82 32.16
C PRO A 799 0.41 6.99 33.17
N GLY A 800 1.71 6.83 32.97
CA GLY A 800 2.59 6.20 33.96
C GLY A 800 2.50 4.69 34.06
N ASP A 801 3.37 4.14 34.91
CA ASP A 801 3.34 2.74 35.33
C ASP A 801 2.11 2.46 36.20
N PRO A 802 1.51 1.25 36.13
CA PRO A 802 0.49 0.83 37.08
C PRO A 802 1.09 0.68 38.49
N ASP A 803 0.36 1.14 39.49
CA ASP A 803 0.81 1.17 40.89
C ASP A 803 1.06 -0.23 41.49
N ASP A 804 0.39 -1.27 40.98
CA ASP A 804 0.52 -2.65 41.43
C ASP A 804 0.33 -3.70 40.31
N PRO A 805 0.72 -4.98 40.55
CA PRO A 805 0.54 -6.06 39.58
C PRO A 805 -0.91 -6.37 39.18
N GLU A 806 -1.89 -6.10 40.04
CA GLU A 806 -3.30 -6.35 39.76
C GLU A 806 -3.85 -5.28 38.80
N ALA A 807 -3.45 -4.02 38.97
CA ALA A 807 -3.73 -2.91 38.06
C ALA A 807 -3.08 -3.15 36.69
N ALA A 808 -1.83 -3.62 36.66
CA ALA A 808 -1.17 -4.01 35.42
C ALA A 808 -1.90 -5.18 34.72
N GLN A 809 -2.37 -6.19 35.47
CA GLN A 809 -3.19 -7.25 34.90
C GLN A 809 -4.53 -6.75 34.35
N ARG A 810 -5.20 -5.81 35.04
CA ARG A 810 -6.42 -5.16 34.53
C ARG A 810 -6.15 -4.42 33.23
N LEU A 811 -5.05 -3.67 33.15
CA LEU A 811 -4.62 -2.98 31.93
C LEU A 811 -4.34 -3.97 30.78
N LEU A 812 -3.64 -5.07 31.03
CA LEU A 812 -3.38 -6.12 30.03
C LEU A 812 -4.67 -6.83 29.60
N ALA A 813 -5.59 -7.09 30.52
CA ALA A 813 -6.90 -7.69 30.23
C ALA A 813 -7.81 -6.75 29.42
N ALA A 814 -7.80 -5.46 29.73
CA ALA A 814 -8.48 -4.43 28.94
C ALA A 814 -7.86 -4.33 27.54
N THR A 815 -6.52 -4.27 27.46
CA THR A 815 -5.76 -4.30 26.20
C THR A 815 -6.14 -5.49 25.33
N ARG A 816 -6.40 -6.66 25.93
CA ARG A 816 -6.91 -7.84 25.18
C ARG A 816 -8.33 -7.66 24.67
N ARG A 817 -9.22 -7.10 25.48
CA ARG A 817 -10.64 -6.86 25.13
C ARG A 817 -10.81 -5.82 24.03
N PHE A 818 -9.94 -4.82 23.98
CA PHE A 818 -9.90 -3.85 22.88
C PHE A 818 -9.47 -4.46 21.53
N VAL A 819 -9.05 -5.72 21.50
CA VAL A 819 -8.44 -6.35 20.32
C VAL A 819 -9.22 -7.58 19.88
N THR A 820 -10.46 -7.37 19.44
CA THR A 820 -11.22 -8.37 18.69
C THR A 820 -10.92 -8.26 17.19
N ALA A 821 -9.93 -9.03 16.75
CA ALA A 821 -9.70 -9.53 15.39
C ALA A 821 -9.11 -8.64 14.26
N ARG A 822 -8.92 -7.31 14.37
CA ARG A 822 -8.36 -6.51 13.23
C ARG A 822 -7.27 -5.46 13.54
N ASN A 823 -6.48 -5.58 14.62
CA ASN A 823 -5.37 -4.66 14.94
C ASN A 823 -5.75 -3.16 14.83
N GLU A 824 -6.98 -2.80 15.24
CA GLU A 824 -7.51 -1.45 15.10
C GLU A 824 -7.18 -0.55 16.30
N ILE A 825 -6.72 -1.10 17.45
CA ILE A 825 -6.47 -0.35 18.69
C ILE A 825 -5.12 -0.77 19.33
N ALA A 826 -4.29 0.21 19.74
CA ALA A 826 -3.04 0.02 20.50
C ALA A 826 -3.09 0.77 21.84
N VAL A 827 -2.46 0.22 22.86
CA VAL A 827 -2.30 0.87 24.17
C VAL A 827 -0.86 1.36 24.33
N VAL A 828 -0.68 2.62 24.69
CA VAL A 828 0.63 3.25 24.92
C VAL A 828 0.71 3.71 26.37
N VAL A 829 1.63 3.11 27.13
CA VAL A 829 1.92 3.47 28.52
C VAL A 829 3.03 4.51 28.53
N THR A 830 2.70 5.72 28.95
CA THR A 830 3.62 6.86 28.97
C THR A 830 4.38 6.93 30.28
N ARG A 831 5.55 7.58 30.32
CA ARG A 831 6.42 7.68 31.50
C ARG A 831 6.82 6.32 32.10
N SER A 832 6.84 5.30 31.27
CA SER A 832 7.16 3.93 31.62
C SER A 832 8.04 3.36 30.53
N ASP A 833 9.10 2.66 30.92
CA ASP A 833 9.92 1.87 29.99
C ASP A 833 9.42 0.44 29.85
N GLY A 834 8.39 0.04 30.62
CA GLY A 834 7.84 -1.31 30.64
C GLY A 834 8.72 -2.34 31.35
N PHE A 835 9.77 -1.91 32.07
CA PHE A 835 10.73 -2.77 32.74
C PHE A 835 10.71 -2.65 34.27
N GLY A 836 9.83 -1.83 34.86
CA GLY A 836 9.59 -1.75 36.30
C GLY A 836 9.16 -3.08 36.94
N ALA A 837 9.29 -3.20 38.26
CA ALA A 837 9.05 -4.44 39.02
C ALA A 837 7.66 -5.07 38.77
N VAL A 838 6.64 -4.22 38.61
CA VAL A 838 5.27 -4.61 38.27
C VAL A 838 5.19 -5.34 36.92
N TRP A 839 5.92 -4.86 35.91
CA TRP A 839 5.94 -5.44 34.57
C TRP A 839 6.79 -6.71 34.47
N GLN A 840 7.81 -6.83 35.31
CA GLN A 840 8.63 -8.05 35.39
C GLN A 840 7.81 -9.25 35.88
N ALA A 841 6.89 -9.05 36.83
CA ALA A 841 5.98 -10.10 37.29
C ALA A 841 5.02 -10.59 36.19
N LEU A 842 4.79 -9.77 35.16
CA LEU A 842 3.87 -10.04 34.04
C LEU A 842 4.59 -10.14 32.69
N ALA A 843 5.90 -10.40 32.70
CA ALA A 843 6.78 -10.28 31.53
C ALA A 843 6.30 -11.04 30.29
N ARG A 844 5.84 -12.29 30.45
CA ARG A 844 5.34 -13.12 29.33
C ARG A 844 4.13 -12.50 28.63
N GLU A 845 3.24 -11.89 29.41
CA GLU A 845 1.98 -11.35 28.91
C GLU A 845 2.18 -9.97 28.27
N ARG A 846 3.02 -9.14 28.91
CA ARG A 846 3.57 -7.91 28.34
C ARG A 846 4.25 -8.19 27.00
N GLU A 847 5.18 -9.14 26.94
CA GLU A 847 5.94 -9.49 25.74
C GLU A 847 5.05 -9.96 24.60
N ARG A 848 4.03 -10.77 24.88
CA ARG A 848 3.08 -11.20 23.85
C ARG A 848 2.35 -10.02 23.21
N LEU A 849 1.95 -9.03 24.00
CA LEU A 849 1.22 -7.86 23.52
C LEU A 849 2.15 -6.81 22.88
N THR A 850 3.39 -6.66 23.33
CA THR A 850 4.39 -5.80 22.67
C THR A 850 4.86 -6.41 21.34
N THR A 851 5.10 -7.72 21.29
CA THR A 851 5.51 -8.45 20.06
C THR A 851 4.43 -8.40 18.98
N THR A 852 3.15 -8.43 19.40
CA THR A 852 2.02 -8.27 18.47
C THR A 852 1.68 -6.80 18.17
N ARG A 853 2.53 -5.85 18.63
CA ARG A 853 2.37 -4.40 18.45
C ARG A 853 1.04 -3.84 18.97
N ARG A 854 0.56 -4.37 20.09
CA ARG A 854 -0.70 -3.99 20.75
C ARG A 854 -0.50 -3.19 22.04
N LEU A 855 0.71 -3.24 22.61
CA LEU A 855 1.12 -2.50 23.81
C LEU A 855 2.50 -1.86 23.57
N PHE A 856 2.67 -0.60 23.95
CA PHE A 856 3.93 0.15 23.82
C PHE A 856 4.24 0.90 25.12
N PHE A 857 5.53 1.11 25.39
CA PHE A 857 6.03 1.81 26.56
C PHE A 857 6.91 2.99 26.12
N VAL A 858 6.70 4.17 26.72
CA VAL A 858 7.44 5.39 26.39
C VAL A 858 8.07 5.97 27.67
N PRO A 859 9.40 5.88 27.86
CA PRO A 859 10.08 6.21 29.13
C PRO A 859 10.07 7.69 29.52
N LYS A 860 10.08 8.61 28.55
CA LYS A 860 10.14 10.08 28.78
C LYS A 860 9.76 10.83 27.50
N ALA A 861 8.76 11.70 27.53
CA ALA A 861 8.37 12.50 26.36
C ALA A 861 9.38 13.66 26.15
N PRO A 862 9.85 13.94 24.91
CA PRO A 862 10.63 15.13 24.61
C PRO A 862 9.75 16.40 24.68
N GLU A 863 10.35 17.52 25.10
CA GLU A 863 9.66 18.77 25.45
C GLU A 863 8.61 19.28 24.43
N ASP A 864 7.37 19.29 24.94
CA ASP A 864 6.15 20.07 24.70
C ASP A 864 5.59 20.42 23.31
N ALA A 865 6.35 20.55 22.22
CA ALA A 865 5.74 20.96 20.93
C ALA A 865 5.42 19.78 19.99
N SER A 866 6.36 18.85 19.86
CA SER A 866 6.26 17.70 18.94
C SER A 866 5.34 16.60 19.49
N TRP A 867 5.23 16.52 20.81
CA TRP A 867 4.38 15.55 21.50
C TRP A 867 2.90 15.96 21.52
N LEU A 868 2.59 17.24 21.74
CA LEU A 868 1.23 17.76 21.60
C LEU A 868 0.70 17.59 20.17
N LEU A 869 1.58 17.76 19.16
CA LEU A 869 1.27 17.48 17.76
C LEU A 869 1.11 15.98 17.48
N ALA A 870 1.87 15.11 18.17
CA ALA A 870 1.70 13.65 18.13
C ALA A 870 0.33 13.24 18.68
N CYS A 871 -0.09 13.79 19.81
CA CYS A 871 -1.42 13.59 20.38
C CYS A 871 -2.53 14.10 19.45
N GLU A 872 -2.35 15.27 18.80
CA GLU A 872 -3.30 15.81 17.81
C GLU A 872 -3.45 14.89 16.58
N VAL A 873 -2.36 14.23 16.16
CA VAL A 873 -2.35 13.27 15.04
C VAL A 873 -2.92 11.90 15.43
N LEU A 874 -2.73 11.47 16.68
CA LEU A 874 -3.12 10.15 17.20
C LEU A 874 -4.57 10.08 17.73
N LEU A 875 -5.19 11.21 18.10
CA LEU A 875 -6.55 11.28 18.66
C LEU A 875 -7.69 11.35 17.62
N ALA A 876 -7.41 11.21 16.34
CA ALA A 876 -8.42 11.30 15.30
C ALA A 876 -9.24 9.99 15.14
N SER A 877 -10.28 9.77 15.97
CA SER A 877 -11.47 9.02 15.51
C SER A 877 -12.74 9.27 16.35
N THR A 878 -13.88 9.10 15.67
CA THR A 878 -15.27 9.51 15.96
C THR A 878 -15.89 9.05 17.29
N ALA A 879 -16.86 9.84 17.77
CA ALA A 879 -17.59 9.72 19.03
C ALA A 879 -18.27 8.38 19.34
N THR A 880 -18.44 7.48 18.37
CA THR A 880 -19.28 6.27 18.49
C THR A 880 -18.69 5.11 19.30
N MET A 881 -17.44 5.22 19.80
CA MET A 881 -16.75 4.13 20.49
C MET A 881 -16.52 4.35 21.99
N ALA A 882 -16.50 5.61 22.45
CA ALA A 882 -16.36 5.93 23.87
C ALA A 882 -17.55 5.38 24.68
N ASP A 883 -18.77 5.48 24.14
CA ASP A 883 -19.98 4.98 24.79
C ASP A 883 -20.01 3.43 24.93
N ARG A 884 -19.27 2.70 24.07
CA ARG A 884 -19.24 1.21 24.13
C ARG A 884 -18.28 0.65 25.17
N PHE A 885 -17.30 1.43 25.62
CA PHE A 885 -16.23 0.94 26.48
C PHE A 885 -15.92 1.86 27.68
N ALA A 886 -16.73 2.92 27.90
CA ALA A 886 -16.59 3.87 29.00
C ALA A 886 -16.49 3.17 30.36
N ASP A 887 -17.33 2.16 30.60
CA ASP A 887 -17.36 1.43 31.88
C ASP A 887 -16.05 0.65 32.12
N ALA A 888 -15.53 -0.02 31.09
CA ALA A 888 -14.28 -0.80 31.18
C ALA A 888 -13.02 0.08 31.22
N ALA A 889 -13.06 1.27 30.61
CA ALA A 889 -11.98 2.25 30.65
C ALA A 889 -11.91 2.96 32.01
N SER A 890 -13.08 3.29 32.58
CA SER A 890 -13.17 3.92 33.91
C SER A 890 -12.74 2.98 35.03
N GLU A 891 -13.08 1.68 34.97
CA GLU A 891 -12.61 0.67 35.94
C GLU A 891 -11.08 0.42 35.90
N ALA A 892 -10.42 0.79 34.80
CA ALA A 892 -8.99 0.55 34.56
C ALA A 892 -8.10 1.81 34.69
N GLY A 893 -8.66 2.96 35.07
CA GLY A 893 -7.92 4.22 35.19
C GLY A 893 -7.52 4.85 33.85
N ILE A 894 -8.17 4.46 32.76
CA ILE A 894 -7.82 4.87 31.39
C ILE A 894 -8.56 6.16 31.02
N LEU A 895 -7.82 7.22 30.71
CA LEU A 895 -8.35 8.50 30.22
C LEU A 895 -8.75 8.40 28.74
N THR A 896 -10.04 8.63 28.44
CA THR A 896 -10.54 8.78 27.07
C THR A 896 -10.73 10.26 26.73
N CYS A 897 -10.07 10.75 25.69
CA CYS A 897 -10.25 12.13 25.22
C CYS A 897 -11.10 12.16 23.94
N HIS A 898 -12.19 12.94 23.96
CA HIS A 898 -13.00 13.23 22.78
C HIS A 898 -12.46 14.45 22.05
N VAL A 899 -12.14 14.30 20.76
CA VAL A 899 -11.79 15.44 19.91
C VAL A 899 -12.79 15.49 18.76
N ASP A 900 -13.66 16.52 18.76
CA ASP A 900 -14.55 16.79 17.64
C ASP A 900 -13.84 17.68 16.62
N ARG A 901 -14.04 17.39 15.33
CA ARG A 901 -13.25 17.93 14.22
C ARG A 901 -13.62 19.37 13.84
N GLN A 902 -14.64 19.95 14.46
CA GLN A 902 -15.21 21.24 14.05
C GLN A 902 -14.84 22.45 14.94
N ASP A 903 -14.32 22.28 16.15
CA ASP A 903 -13.98 23.42 17.03
C ASP A 903 -12.51 23.42 17.43
N GLY A 904 -11.75 24.36 16.85
CA GLY A 904 -10.33 24.60 17.14
C GLY A 904 -10.02 25.10 18.56
N ASP A 905 -11.02 25.22 19.43
CA ASP A 905 -10.89 25.63 20.83
C ASP A 905 -10.79 24.44 21.83
N THR A 906 -11.00 23.20 21.37
CA THR A 906 -10.97 21.98 22.21
C THR A 906 -9.61 21.66 22.84
N ILE A 907 -8.51 22.08 22.22
CA ILE A 907 -7.15 21.84 22.76
C ILE A 907 -6.93 22.63 24.05
N THR A 908 -7.46 23.85 24.13
CA THR A 908 -7.30 24.72 25.32
C THR A 908 -8.17 24.23 26.48
N ASP A 909 -9.32 23.62 26.20
CA ASP A 909 -10.19 23.03 27.23
C ASP A 909 -9.66 21.69 27.76
N CYS A 910 -9.03 20.85 26.93
CA CYS A 910 -8.31 19.66 27.42
C CYS A 910 -7.12 20.05 28.33
N ILE A 911 -6.36 21.08 27.97
CA ILE A 911 -5.25 21.60 28.79
C ILE A 911 -5.79 22.19 30.11
N ARG A 912 -6.87 22.99 30.07
CA ARG A 912 -7.51 23.52 31.29
C ARG A 912 -8.17 22.45 32.16
N GLN A 913 -8.69 21.36 31.59
CA GLN A 913 -9.24 20.23 32.35
C GLN A 913 -8.12 19.45 33.06
N LEU A 914 -6.98 19.23 32.41
CA LEU A 914 -5.78 18.64 33.00
C LEU A 914 -5.20 19.52 34.13
N GLU A 915 -5.23 20.84 33.98
CA GLU A 915 -4.76 21.80 34.99
C GLU A 915 -5.74 22.05 36.16
N ARG A 916 -7.01 21.63 36.03
CA ARG A 916 -8.08 21.80 37.05
C ARG A 916 -8.35 20.55 37.90
N LEU A 917 -7.65 19.44 37.65
CA LEU A 917 -7.79 18.25 38.48
C LEU A 917 -7.31 18.55 39.91
N PRO A 918 -8.14 18.37 40.95
CA PRO A 918 -7.67 18.47 42.32
C PRO A 918 -6.63 17.38 42.58
N ALA A 919 -5.63 17.67 43.41
CA ALA A 919 -4.68 16.68 43.87
C ALA A 919 -5.44 15.43 44.35
N PRO A 920 -5.03 14.21 43.93
CA PRO A 920 -5.78 13.01 44.24
C PRO A 920 -5.88 12.81 45.77
N PRO A 921 -6.97 12.20 46.28
CA PRO A 921 -7.07 11.86 47.68
C PRO A 921 -5.91 10.95 48.07
N ALA A 922 -5.35 11.17 49.27
CA ALA A 922 -4.20 10.40 49.76
C ALA A 922 -4.46 8.88 49.63
N GLY A 923 -3.67 8.21 48.79
CA GLY A 923 -3.74 6.76 48.59
C GLY A 923 -3.57 6.26 47.14
N LEU A 924 -3.57 7.14 46.14
CA LEU A 924 -3.24 6.82 44.74
C LEU A 924 -2.12 7.75 44.29
N ASN A 925 -0.92 7.21 44.06
CA ASN A 925 0.25 7.97 43.63
C ASN A 925 0.52 7.68 42.13
N LEU A 926 0.06 8.59 41.27
CA LEU A 926 0.35 8.65 39.83
C LEU A 926 1.80 9.03 39.50
#